data_AF-A0A4P5X1U5-F1
#
_entry.id   AF-A0A4P5X1U5-F1
#
_cell.length_a   1.000
_cell.length_b   1.000
_cell.length_c   1.000
_cell.angle_alpha   90.00
_cell.angle_beta   90.00
_cell.angle_gamma   90.00
#
_symmetry.space_group_name_H-M   'P 1'
#
loop_
_entity.id
_entity.type
_entity.pdbx_description
1 polymer ?
#
loop_
_entity_poly.entity_id
_entity_poly.type
_entity_poly.pdbx_seq_one_letter_code
_entity_poly.pdbx_strand_id
1 'polypeptide(L)'
;MKSTVTPPAWLSPLPAHLAERCRCVNSGTPQTSGEFVLYWMCTAVRTEENPALDAACHLATSLQKPLLVYHALSETYPFASDRHHLFILQGARDVQRQMAERGLSYVFHLEQRGNRHDSLKKLADRACVVLTEDMPTAPARLFLQGLTARTTTPIVAVDTACVAPMLLQGKAYERAFQFRDATRRLYDERLHRPWPACTQIPHPASISTPDLPFAPIDLQQASLPALIADCRIDHSVGPVVDTVGGTTAGMERWQTFRQQGLKRYADRRNDPLLDGSSRMSAYLHYGMVSPLRIAREAAAAGGAGAEKYVEELLIWRELAYGFCFFRPDHEQWSALPGWARRTLEQHAADRRPQLYSWEQLARGTTSEPLWNAAQQSLLVQGELHNNVRMTWGKAFLAWTETPQLALQLLIDLNHRYALDGRDPASYGGILWCLGQFDRPFEPEQPVLGTVRPRPVREHARRLDVSAYRRITATTRCQPVPSIAVIGAGLSGCCAARTLADHGLPVQLFEKSRGAGGRMSARRTEQFTIDHGAPAFTARDERFRRYVRSWEQQGLVRNWRGRFVLLDADGRETELPARRRMVAIPGMSSLCQRLVQELPVRTETRIVQLQQQGSQWRLQDEQQQWSGPFDQVVLALPGPQADALLSTAGLTTAAVVPEYQSCWTLLAASPHLSSADWVQAEFPDGLIQRISRCQTRPGYAGPTGEQLAVAASFAWSKEQRETTPEDAGHRLFNSLQQIPAFRGLSDWTWKAHHWRYALPGVGDPHVISGDLLRLGSLGLQLCGDWTMADGRSSCAAESAWLSGQAAAGRILCGLQLVKRRQRGLLWDNEP
;
A
#
# COMPACT_ATOMS: atom_id res chain seq x y z
N MET A 1 21.03 -26.12 22.31
CA MET A 1 21.77 -25.79 23.55
C MET A 1 20.82 -25.08 24.49
N LYS A 2 20.47 -25.67 25.64
CA LYS A 2 19.75 -24.97 26.72
C LYS A 2 20.74 -24.04 27.41
N SER A 3 21.01 -22.90 26.80
CA SER A 3 21.60 -21.77 27.51
C SER A 3 20.46 -21.13 28.29
N THR A 4 20.25 -21.54 29.54
CA THR A 4 19.52 -20.71 30.48
C THR A 4 20.38 -19.47 30.71
N VAL A 5 20.21 -18.47 29.85
CA VAL A 5 20.78 -17.15 30.06
C VAL A 5 20.10 -16.63 31.31
N THR A 6 20.74 -16.76 32.46
CA THR A 6 20.32 -16.09 33.68
C THR A 6 20.19 -14.61 33.33
N PRO A 7 19.01 -13.98 33.51
CA PRO A 7 18.84 -12.59 33.15
C PRO A 7 19.91 -11.75 33.89
N PRO A 8 20.47 -10.71 33.25
CA PRO A 8 21.45 -9.86 33.91
C PRO A 8 20.95 -9.36 35.26
N ALA A 9 21.84 -9.24 36.23
CA ALA A 9 21.47 -8.88 37.61
C ALA A 9 20.66 -7.58 37.70
N TRP A 10 20.86 -6.64 36.76
CA TRP A 10 20.13 -5.38 36.72
C TRP A 10 18.66 -5.51 36.26
N LEU A 11 18.23 -6.67 35.74
CA LEU A 11 16.82 -7.01 35.52
C LEU A 11 16.15 -7.62 36.75
N SER A 12 16.89 -7.90 37.84
CA SER A 12 16.32 -8.42 39.08
C SER A 12 15.19 -7.59 39.71
N PRO A 13 15.07 -6.26 39.49
CA PRO A 13 13.92 -5.49 39.98
C PRO A 13 12.60 -5.88 39.29
N LEU A 14 12.63 -6.59 38.16
CA LEU A 14 11.42 -7.01 37.45
C LEU A 14 10.72 -8.15 38.20
N PRO A 15 9.40 -8.04 38.44
CA PRO A 15 8.59 -9.17 38.88
C PRO A 15 8.77 -10.39 37.97
N ALA A 16 8.69 -11.61 38.54
CA ALA A 16 8.95 -12.85 37.80
C ALA A 16 8.12 -13.00 36.50
N HIS A 17 6.87 -12.55 36.49
CA HIS A 17 5.98 -12.61 35.31
C HIS A 17 6.38 -11.68 34.16
N LEU A 18 7.18 -10.64 34.45
CA LEU A 18 7.80 -9.76 33.45
C LEU A 18 9.21 -10.24 33.11
N ALA A 19 9.99 -10.65 34.10
CA ALA A 19 11.36 -11.12 33.90
C ALA A 19 11.43 -12.31 32.93
N GLU A 20 10.50 -13.27 33.01
CA GLU A 20 10.43 -14.43 32.11
C GLU A 20 10.16 -14.06 30.64
N ARG A 21 9.73 -12.83 30.36
CA ARG A 21 9.40 -12.29 29.03
C ARG A 21 10.54 -11.48 28.44
N CYS A 22 11.54 -11.12 29.24
CA CYS A 22 12.59 -10.19 28.88
C CYS A 22 13.82 -10.92 28.34
N ARG A 23 14.38 -10.39 27.25
CA ARG A 23 15.63 -10.84 26.65
C ARG A 23 16.49 -9.65 26.30
N CYS A 24 17.73 -9.62 26.79
CA CYS A 24 18.71 -8.62 26.38
C CYS A 24 19.19 -8.91 24.95
N VAL A 25 19.16 -7.89 24.09
CA VAL A 25 19.54 -8.01 22.66
C VAL A 25 21.02 -7.71 22.45
N ASN A 26 21.63 -6.93 23.34
CA ASN A 26 23.07 -6.64 23.39
C ASN A 26 23.61 -6.76 24.83
N SER A 27 24.93 -6.75 25.01
CA SER A 27 25.63 -7.09 26.26
C SER A 27 25.88 -5.89 27.21
N GLY A 28 25.08 -4.83 27.14
CA GLY A 28 25.24 -3.62 27.96
C GLY A 28 24.57 -3.68 29.34
N THR A 29 24.99 -2.80 30.25
CA THR A 29 24.28 -2.47 31.50
C THR A 29 23.66 -1.07 31.39
N PRO A 30 22.60 -0.75 32.17
CA PRO A 30 21.95 0.55 32.12
C PRO A 30 22.94 1.70 32.30
N GLN A 31 22.89 2.68 31.40
CA GLN A 31 23.77 3.85 31.45
C GLN A 31 23.33 4.78 32.58
N THR A 32 24.17 4.98 33.59
CA THR A 32 23.86 5.84 34.74
C THR A 32 23.71 7.32 34.34
N SER A 33 24.45 7.76 33.32
CA SER A 33 24.37 9.09 32.70
C SER A 33 23.15 9.31 31.82
N GLY A 34 22.39 8.26 31.49
CA GLY A 34 21.19 8.39 30.66
C GLY A 34 20.13 9.28 31.31
N GLU A 35 19.36 9.97 30.49
CA GLU A 35 18.36 10.94 30.92
C GLU A 35 17.04 10.28 31.34
N PHE A 36 16.67 9.18 30.68
CA PHE A 36 15.39 8.50 30.86
C PHE A 36 15.48 7.01 30.50
N VAL A 37 14.49 6.23 30.92
CA VAL A 37 14.20 4.92 30.32
C VAL A 37 13.35 5.14 29.07
N LEU A 38 13.75 4.54 27.95
CA LEU A 38 13.03 4.66 26.68
C LEU A 38 12.21 3.40 26.43
N TYR A 39 10.89 3.52 26.35
CA TYR A 39 10.05 2.48 25.76
C TYR A 39 9.76 2.84 24.30
N TRP A 40 10.39 2.11 23.38
CA TRP A 40 10.11 2.16 21.95
C TRP A 40 8.96 1.21 21.61
N MET A 41 7.76 1.78 21.51
CA MET A 41 6.53 1.06 21.20
C MET A 41 6.41 0.83 19.69
N CYS A 42 6.28 -0.44 19.29
CA CYS A 42 6.08 -0.86 17.90
C CYS A 42 4.80 -1.69 17.72
N THR A 43 4.67 -2.80 18.44
CA THR A 43 3.67 -3.84 18.14
C THR A 43 2.70 -4.13 19.28
N ALA A 44 2.91 -3.54 20.47
CA ALA A 44 1.95 -3.57 21.57
C ALA A 44 1.32 -2.19 21.76
N VAL A 45 0.52 -1.74 20.79
CA VAL A 45 -0.11 -0.40 20.77
C VAL A 45 -1.31 -0.36 21.73
N ARG A 46 -1.04 -0.51 23.02
CA ARG A 46 -2.01 -0.49 24.13
C ARG A 46 -1.32 -0.09 25.43
N THR A 47 -2.11 0.39 26.40
CA THR A 47 -1.61 0.72 27.75
C THR A 47 -1.93 -0.36 28.80
N GLU A 48 -2.97 -1.16 28.57
CA GLU A 48 -3.42 -2.23 29.47
C GLU A 48 -2.78 -3.57 29.15
N GLU A 49 -2.40 -4.33 30.18
CA GLU A 49 -1.76 -5.65 30.07
C GLU A 49 -0.65 -5.66 29.00
N ASN A 50 0.24 -4.66 29.09
CA ASN A 50 1.37 -4.47 28.19
C ASN A 50 2.67 -4.78 28.96
N PRO A 51 3.24 -5.99 28.79
CA PRO A 51 4.44 -6.38 29.53
C PRO A 51 5.66 -5.47 29.28
N ALA A 52 5.79 -4.90 28.08
CA ALA A 52 6.90 -4.01 27.76
C ALA A 52 6.78 -2.67 28.49
N LEU A 53 5.57 -2.11 28.53
CA LEU A 53 5.28 -0.89 29.29
C LEU A 53 5.46 -1.12 30.79
N ASP A 54 4.93 -2.22 31.33
CA ASP A 54 5.04 -2.55 32.75
C ASP A 54 6.50 -2.73 33.15
N ALA A 55 7.29 -3.45 32.34
CA ALA A 55 8.74 -3.60 32.56
C ALA A 55 9.47 -2.25 32.51
N ALA A 56 9.09 -1.36 31.59
CA ALA A 56 9.68 -0.03 31.48
C ALA A 56 9.38 0.82 32.72
N CYS A 57 8.15 0.76 33.26
CA CYS A 57 7.76 1.45 34.49
C CYS A 57 8.55 0.95 35.71
N HIS A 58 8.71 -0.38 35.83
CA HIS A 58 9.51 -0.98 36.91
C HIS A 58 10.98 -0.57 36.82
N LEU A 59 11.59 -0.64 35.63
CA LEU A 59 12.99 -0.25 35.46
C LEU A 59 13.19 1.25 35.69
N ALA A 60 12.33 2.12 35.15
CA ALA A 60 12.39 3.56 35.37
C ALA A 60 12.33 3.92 36.85
N THR A 61 11.42 3.26 37.60
CA THR A 61 11.31 3.46 39.05
C THR A 61 12.57 2.98 39.79
N SER A 62 13.08 1.79 39.45
CA SER A 62 14.29 1.23 40.09
C SER A 62 15.56 2.06 39.82
N LEU A 63 15.65 2.67 38.63
CA LEU A 63 16.75 3.53 38.22
C LEU A 63 16.58 4.98 38.69
N GLN A 64 15.42 5.32 39.27
CA GLN A 64 15.03 6.68 39.63
C GLN A 64 15.13 7.65 38.44
N LYS A 65 14.63 7.21 37.27
CA LYS A 65 14.65 7.97 36.02
C LYS A 65 13.22 8.16 35.48
N PRO A 66 12.95 9.22 34.71
CA PRO A 66 11.72 9.37 33.95
C PRO A 66 11.55 8.25 32.91
N LEU A 67 10.31 7.99 32.51
CA LEU A 67 9.97 7.12 31.39
C LEU A 67 9.54 7.96 30.19
N LEU A 68 10.16 7.73 29.02
CA LEU A 68 9.71 8.24 27.73
C LEU A 68 9.13 7.10 26.89
N VAL A 69 7.87 7.20 26.49
CA VAL A 69 7.31 6.30 25.48
C VAL A 69 7.41 6.96 24.10
N TYR A 70 8.23 6.39 23.23
CA TYR A 70 8.40 6.80 21.84
C TYR A 70 7.66 5.83 20.92
N HIS A 71 6.70 6.33 20.16
CA HIS A 71 5.96 5.57 19.16
C HIS A 71 6.11 6.24 17.80
N ALA A 72 6.57 5.49 16.81
CA ALA A 72 6.80 6.03 15.47
C ALA A 72 6.16 5.17 14.38
N LEU A 73 5.75 5.84 13.31
CA LEU A 73 5.22 5.21 12.10
C LEU A 73 5.95 5.76 10.88
N SER A 74 6.51 4.86 10.07
CA SER A 74 7.31 5.22 8.89
C SER A 74 6.57 4.94 7.58
N GLU A 75 6.68 5.85 6.62
CA GLU A 75 6.15 5.64 5.26
C GLU A 75 7.02 4.69 4.40
N THR A 76 8.14 4.16 4.94
CA THR A 76 9.19 3.52 4.13
C THR A 76 9.14 2.00 4.06
N TYR A 77 8.34 1.34 4.89
CA TYR A 77 8.29 -0.11 4.87
C TYR A 77 7.50 -0.62 3.64
N PRO A 78 7.79 -1.81 3.11
CA PRO A 78 7.29 -2.26 1.79
C PRO A 78 5.76 -2.36 1.64
N PHE A 79 5.04 -2.37 2.75
CA PHE A 79 3.60 -2.56 2.85
C PHE A 79 2.89 -1.34 3.46
N ALA A 80 3.55 -0.18 3.47
CA ALA A 80 2.95 1.06 3.92
C ALA A 80 1.77 1.43 3.01
N SER A 81 0.59 1.64 3.61
CA SER A 81 -0.65 1.99 2.92
C SER A 81 -1.63 2.69 3.84
N ASP A 82 -2.65 3.33 3.27
CA ASP A 82 -3.72 4.02 3.99
C ASP A 82 -4.37 3.11 5.03
N ARG A 83 -4.61 1.85 4.66
CA ARG A 83 -5.15 0.83 5.56
C ARG A 83 -4.36 0.69 6.85
N HIS A 84 -3.07 0.42 6.72
CA HIS A 84 -2.22 0.13 7.86
C HIS A 84 -1.94 1.40 8.65
N HIS A 85 -1.72 2.52 7.96
CA HIS A 85 -1.45 3.80 8.63
C HIS A 85 -2.66 4.28 9.42
N LEU A 86 -3.87 4.24 8.85
CA LEU A 86 -5.06 4.67 9.58
C LEU A 86 -5.33 3.80 10.80
N PHE A 87 -5.20 2.47 10.65
CA PHE A 87 -5.42 1.55 11.77
C PHE A 87 -4.41 1.80 12.91
N ILE A 88 -3.11 1.95 12.60
CA ILE A 88 -2.06 2.25 13.59
C ILE A 88 -2.28 3.62 14.23
N LEU A 89 -2.59 4.66 13.45
CA LEU A 89 -2.81 6.02 13.96
C LEU A 89 -4.04 6.11 14.89
N GLN A 90 -5.10 5.36 14.59
CA GLN A 90 -6.23 5.20 15.50
C GLN A 90 -5.82 4.52 16.82
N GLY A 91 -4.95 3.51 16.75
CA GLY A 91 -4.30 2.91 17.92
C GLY A 91 -3.48 3.89 18.74
N ALA A 92 -2.60 4.63 18.05
CA ALA A 92 -1.72 5.62 18.65
C ALA A 92 -2.50 6.76 19.34
N ARG A 93 -3.66 7.16 18.79
CA ARG A 93 -4.57 8.13 19.39
C ARG A 93 -5.15 7.64 20.72
N ASP A 94 -5.57 6.37 20.78
CA ASP A 94 -6.03 5.76 22.03
C ASP A 94 -4.91 5.70 23.07
N VAL A 95 -3.71 5.28 22.67
CA VAL A 95 -2.54 5.23 23.57
C VAL A 95 -2.19 6.63 24.09
N GLN A 96 -2.15 7.65 23.23
CA GLN A 96 -1.81 9.01 23.65
C GLN A 96 -2.76 9.52 24.74
N ARG A 97 -4.07 9.31 24.57
CA ARG A 97 -5.08 9.68 25.58
C ARG A 97 -4.87 8.91 26.89
N GLN A 98 -4.77 7.58 26.80
CA GLN A 98 -4.62 6.72 27.99
C GLN A 98 -3.31 6.95 28.74
N MET A 99 -2.22 7.30 28.05
CA MET A 99 -0.95 7.66 28.68
C MET A 99 -1.05 8.99 29.44
N ALA A 100 -1.74 9.98 28.86
CA ALA A 100 -2.00 11.25 29.52
C ALA A 100 -2.84 11.07 30.80
N GLU A 101 -3.89 10.24 30.75
CA GLU A 101 -4.71 9.87 31.92
C GLU A 101 -3.90 9.20 33.04
N ARG A 102 -2.83 8.48 32.67
CA ARG A 102 -1.89 7.83 33.61
C ARG A 102 -0.71 8.72 34.03
N GLY A 103 -0.61 9.94 33.51
CA GLY A 103 0.52 10.83 33.77
C GLY A 103 1.86 10.36 33.19
N LEU A 104 1.85 9.57 32.11
CA LEU A 104 3.05 9.03 31.46
C LEU A 104 3.42 9.85 30.21
N SER A 105 4.73 10.11 30.03
CA SER A 105 5.23 10.84 28.86
C SER A 105 5.16 9.96 27.60
N TYR A 106 4.37 10.40 26.62
CA TYR A 106 4.22 9.74 25.32
C TYR A 106 4.41 10.73 24.18
N VAL A 107 5.22 10.35 23.20
CA VAL A 107 5.46 11.15 21.99
C VAL A 107 5.23 10.30 20.74
N PHE A 108 4.48 10.84 19.79
CA PHE A 108 4.25 10.21 18.51
C PHE A 108 5.00 10.91 17.39
N HIS A 109 5.69 10.13 16.56
CA HIS A 109 6.46 10.60 15.42
C HIS A 109 5.98 9.94 14.12
N LEU A 110 5.41 10.73 13.20
CA LEU A 110 5.14 10.28 11.84
C LEU A 110 6.33 10.61 10.95
N GLU A 111 7.09 9.58 10.57
CA GLU A 111 8.30 9.73 9.74
C GLU A 111 7.93 9.84 8.25
N GLN A 112 7.95 11.07 7.77
CA GLN A 112 7.74 11.46 6.38
C GLN A 112 9.04 11.95 5.76
N ARG A 113 9.12 12.02 4.43
CA ARG A 113 10.32 12.49 3.71
C ARG A 113 10.90 13.81 4.24
N GLY A 114 10.05 14.74 4.70
CA GLY A 114 10.45 16.07 5.18
C GLY A 114 11.03 16.11 6.59
N ASN A 115 10.74 15.11 7.43
CA ASN A 115 11.15 15.06 8.84
C ASN A 115 11.84 13.72 9.21
N ARG A 116 12.29 12.96 8.20
CA ARG A 116 12.98 11.68 8.41
C ARG A 116 14.36 11.91 8.98
N HIS A 117 14.43 11.93 10.31
CA HIS A 117 15.65 11.98 11.08
C HIS A 117 15.89 10.65 11.79
N ASP A 118 17.11 10.46 12.26
CA ASP A 118 17.49 9.29 13.04
C ASP A 118 17.01 9.39 14.51
N SER A 119 15.72 9.72 14.68
CA SER A 119 15.10 10.09 15.95
C SER A 119 15.20 8.98 16.98
N LEU A 120 14.88 7.74 16.59
CA LEU A 120 14.96 6.57 17.48
C LEU A 120 16.38 6.38 18.03
N LYS A 121 17.39 6.50 17.17
CA LYS A 121 18.79 6.35 17.59
C LYS A 121 19.22 7.48 18.51
N LYS A 122 18.93 8.73 18.15
CA LYS A 122 19.24 9.89 18.99
C LYS A 122 18.61 9.78 20.38
N LEU A 123 17.37 9.27 20.47
CA LEU A 123 16.71 8.99 21.74
C LEU A 123 17.37 7.81 22.48
N ALA A 124 17.72 6.74 21.77
CA ALA A 124 18.37 5.57 22.36
C ALA A 124 19.73 5.92 22.98
N ASP A 125 20.52 6.78 22.35
CA ASP A 125 21.83 7.20 22.87
C ASP A 125 21.74 8.04 24.15
N ARG A 126 20.60 8.71 24.38
CA ARG A 126 20.31 9.48 25.59
C ARG A 126 19.66 8.64 26.69
N ALA A 127 19.21 7.43 26.37
CA ALA A 127 18.47 6.58 27.30
C ALA A 127 19.41 5.77 28.21
N CYS A 128 18.98 5.51 29.44
CA CYS A 128 19.63 4.55 30.33
C CYS A 128 19.55 3.13 29.76
N VAL A 129 18.37 2.78 29.25
CA VAL A 129 18.03 1.48 28.65
C VAL A 129 16.86 1.67 27.70
N VAL A 130 16.84 0.92 26.61
CA VAL A 130 15.72 0.86 25.66
C VAL A 130 14.94 -0.43 25.89
N LEU A 131 13.62 -0.32 26.01
CA LEU A 131 12.71 -1.45 25.96
C LEU A 131 11.93 -1.41 24.65
N THR A 132 11.65 -2.57 24.07
CA THR A 132 10.76 -2.73 22.93
C THR A 132 10.13 -4.12 22.91
N GLU A 133 9.15 -4.36 22.04
CA GLU A 133 8.54 -5.69 21.92
C GLU A 133 9.44 -6.68 21.16
N ASP A 134 9.45 -7.94 21.58
CA ASP A 134 10.15 -9.03 20.88
C ASP A 134 9.28 -9.57 19.73
N MET A 135 9.20 -8.81 18.63
CA MET A 135 8.49 -9.26 17.42
C MET A 135 9.48 -9.91 16.44
N PRO A 136 9.33 -11.21 16.08
CA PRO A 136 10.34 -11.93 15.29
C PRO A 136 10.22 -11.71 13.77
N THR A 137 9.31 -10.86 13.30
CA THR A 137 9.02 -10.67 11.87
C THR A 137 9.30 -9.24 11.43
N ALA A 138 9.53 -9.05 10.13
CA ALA A 138 9.70 -7.72 9.55
C ALA A 138 8.37 -6.93 9.54
N PRO A 139 8.41 -5.58 9.66
CA PRO A 139 9.61 -4.76 9.71
C PRO A 139 10.21 -4.60 11.13
N ALA A 140 9.46 -4.91 12.20
CA ALA A 140 9.91 -4.71 13.58
C ALA A 140 11.26 -5.38 13.90
N ARG A 141 11.44 -6.64 13.49
CA ARG A 141 12.72 -7.36 13.65
C ARG A 141 13.87 -6.62 12.96
N LEU A 142 13.66 -6.13 11.74
CA LEU A 142 14.69 -5.44 10.96
C LEU A 142 15.04 -4.09 11.59
N PHE A 143 14.04 -3.37 12.11
CA PHE A 143 14.27 -2.12 12.84
C PHE A 143 15.07 -2.35 14.12
N LEU A 144 14.75 -3.39 14.91
CA LEU A 144 15.49 -3.75 16.11
C LEU A 144 16.95 -4.13 15.79
N GLN A 145 17.16 -4.92 14.74
CA GLN A 145 18.51 -5.24 14.25
C GLN A 145 19.27 -3.97 13.83
N GLY A 146 18.61 -3.07 13.11
CA GLY A 146 19.18 -1.78 12.69
C GLY A 146 19.58 -0.91 13.88
N LEU A 147 18.74 -0.79 14.91
CA LEU A 147 19.07 -0.04 16.12
C LEU A 147 20.23 -0.69 16.89
N THR A 148 20.17 -2.01 17.10
CA THR A 148 21.18 -2.79 17.83
C THR A 148 22.57 -2.62 17.21
N ALA A 149 22.66 -2.58 15.88
CA ALA A 149 23.93 -2.40 15.17
C ALA A 149 24.53 -0.99 15.31
N ARG A 150 23.77 -0.02 15.83
CA ARG A 150 24.12 1.40 15.78
C ARG A 150 24.30 2.01 17.17
N THR A 151 23.70 1.46 18.22
CA THR A 151 23.77 2.00 19.60
C THR A 151 24.48 1.04 20.56
N THR A 152 25.15 1.61 21.56
CA THR A 152 25.74 0.89 22.69
C THR A 152 24.80 0.82 23.89
N THR A 153 23.70 1.58 23.90
CA THR A 153 22.68 1.55 24.94
C THR A 153 22.07 0.14 25.05
N PRO A 154 21.93 -0.42 26.26
CA PRO A 154 21.33 -1.74 26.42
C PRO A 154 19.89 -1.76 25.91
N ILE A 155 19.52 -2.82 25.20
CA ILE A 155 18.18 -3.03 24.65
C ILE A 155 17.58 -4.31 25.24
N VAL A 156 16.37 -4.19 25.79
CA VAL A 156 15.56 -5.31 26.28
C VAL A 156 14.38 -5.51 25.34
N ALA A 157 14.32 -6.67 24.69
CA ALA A 157 13.14 -7.11 23.96
C ALA A 157 12.21 -7.87 24.92
N VAL A 158 10.91 -7.55 24.89
CA VAL A 158 9.91 -8.11 25.80
C VAL A 158 8.81 -8.80 25.01
N ASP A 159 8.53 -10.07 25.32
CA ASP A 159 7.41 -10.79 24.71
C ASP A 159 6.06 -10.29 25.25
N THR A 160 5.35 -9.54 24.41
CA THR A 160 4.03 -8.97 24.67
C THR A 160 2.90 -9.71 23.95
N ALA A 161 3.23 -10.73 23.16
CA ALA A 161 2.35 -11.30 22.14
C ALA A 161 1.94 -12.74 22.42
N CYS A 162 2.69 -13.47 23.25
CA CYS A 162 2.39 -14.85 23.63
C CYS A 162 2.03 -14.99 25.12
N VAL A 163 1.05 -15.85 25.42
CA VAL A 163 0.74 -16.29 26.79
C VAL A 163 1.95 -17.05 27.33
N ALA A 164 2.48 -18.01 26.57
CA ALA A 164 3.73 -18.70 26.85
C ALA A 164 4.88 -18.00 26.10
N PRO A 165 5.76 -17.24 26.78
CA PRO A 165 6.79 -16.46 26.12
C PRO A 165 7.64 -17.30 25.14
N MET A 166 7.90 -16.77 23.95
CA MET A 166 8.59 -17.50 22.87
C MET A 166 9.93 -18.10 23.32
N LEU A 167 10.67 -17.37 24.17
CA LEU A 167 11.92 -17.85 24.76
C LEU A 167 11.75 -19.17 25.54
N LEU A 168 10.63 -19.34 26.25
CA LEU A 168 10.35 -20.53 27.05
C LEU A 168 9.90 -21.73 26.20
N GLN A 169 9.48 -21.51 24.96
CA GLN A 169 9.06 -22.57 24.03
C GLN A 169 10.26 -23.41 23.54
N GLY A 170 11.47 -22.84 23.56
CA GLY A 170 12.75 -23.55 23.47
C GLY A 170 13.25 -23.98 22.10
N LYS A 171 12.38 -24.12 21.07
CA LYS A 171 12.79 -24.37 19.67
C LYS A 171 11.66 -24.09 18.66
N ALA A 172 12.01 -24.08 17.38
CA ALA A 172 11.03 -24.13 16.29
C ALA A 172 10.43 -25.55 16.19
N TYR A 173 9.12 -25.66 16.38
CA TYR A 173 8.39 -26.91 16.17
C TYR A 173 7.88 -26.98 14.74
N GLU A 174 7.96 -28.16 14.12
CA GLU A 174 7.45 -28.36 12.76
C GLU A 174 6.07 -28.99 12.73
N ARG A 175 5.48 -29.35 13.87
CA ARG A 175 4.16 -30.01 13.97
C ARG A 175 3.39 -29.52 15.19
N ALA A 176 2.09 -29.25 15.00
CA ALA A 176 1.23 -28.72 16.06
C ALA A 176 1.11 -29.65 17.29
N PHE A 177 1.09 -30.98 17.11
CA PHE A 177 1.01 -31.90 18.25
C PHE A 177 2.26 -31.85 19.13
N GLN A 178 3.45 -31.75 18.52
CA GLN A 178 4.71 -31.65 19.26
C GLN A 178 4.78 -30.33 20.05
N PHE A 179 4.31 -29.24 19.45
CA PHE A 179 4.21 -27.95 20.12
C PHE A 179 3.24 -28.01 21.31
N ARG A 180 2.03 -28.56 21.09
CA ARG A 180 1.00 -28.73 22.12
C ARG A 180 1.54 -29.50 23.33
N ASP A 181 2.21 -30.62 23.10
CA ASP A 181 2.74 -31.44 24.19
C ASP A 181 3.86 -30.73 24.95
N ALA A 182 4.74 -30.02 24.24
CA ALA A 182 5.86 -29.32 24.86
C ALA A 182 5.46 -28.06 25.65
N THR A 183 4.36 -27.41 25.27
CA THR A 183 3.92 -26.13 25.87
C THR A 183 2.82 -26.29 26.91
N ARG A 184 2.25 -27.49 27.08
CA ARG A 184 1.15 -27.79 28.02
C ARG A 184 1.35 -27.16 29.40
N ARG A 185 2.48 -27.49 30.06
CA ARG A 185 2.81 -26.96 31.39
C ARG A 185 2.91 -25.43 31.41
N LEU A 186 3.45 -24.83 30.34
CA LEU A 186 3.60 -23.36 30.27
C LEU A 186 2.23 -22.67 30.28
N TYR A 187 1.24 -23.25 29.58
CA TYR A 187 -0.12 -22.74 29.57
C TYR A 187 -0.85 -23.00 30.89
N ASP A 188 -0.72 -24.19 31.48
CA ASP A 188 -1.32 -24.52 32.78
C ASP A 188 -0.92 -23.51 33.86
N GLU A 189 0.34 -23.07 33.86
CA GLU A 189 0.88 -22.09 34.82
C GLU A 189 0.41 -20.64 34.57
N ARG A 190 -0.05 -20.29 33.35
CA ARG A 190 -0.21 -18.89 32.91
C ARG A 190 -1.62 -18.52 32.49
N LEU A 191 -2.38 -19.44 31.92
CA LEU A 191 -3.66 -19.14 31.25
C LEU A 191 -4.69 -18.52 32.19
N HIS A 192 -4.78 -19.03 33.43
CA HIS A 192 -5.73 -18.56 34.43
C HIS A 192 -5.17 -17.47 35.37
N ARG A 193 -3.89 -17.12 35.22
CA ARG A 193 -3.23 -16.15 36.09
C ARG A 193 -3.76 -14.75 35.81
N PRO A 194 -4.28 -14.01 36.82
CA PRO A 194 -4.60 -12.60 36.65
C PRO A 194 -3.36 -11.78 36.28
N TRP A 195 -3.50 -10.83 35.37
CA TRP A 195 -2.43 -9.88 35.08
C TRP A 195 -2.37 -8.83 36.20
N PRO A 196 -1.24 -8.68 36.93
CA PRO A 196 -1.12 -7.68 37.98
C PRO A 196 -1.22 -6.26 37.43
N ALA A 197 -1.94 -5.37 38.11
CA ALA A 197 -1.94 -3.95 37.76
C ALA A 197 -0.55 -3.35 38.04
N CYS A 198 0.02 -2.62 37.07
CA CYS A 198 1.25 -1.88 37.29
C CYS A 198 0.92 -0.58 38.04
N THR A 199 1.23 -0.55 39.33
CA THR A 199 1.04 0.64 40.20
C THR A 199 2.26 1.56 40.21
N GLN A 200 3.32 1.22 39.47
CA GLN A 200 4.54 2.01 39.40
C GLN A 200 4.28 3.24 38.54
N ILE A 201 4.42 4.42 39.14
CA ILE A 201 4.45 5.70 38.44
C ILE A 201 5.90 6.18 38.51
N PRO A 202 6.66 6.13 37.39
CA PRO A 202 8.03 6.63 37.35
C PRO A 202 8.12 8.08 37.82
N HIS A 203 9.32 8.51 38.25
CA HIS A 203 9.53 9.86 38.77
C HIS A 203 8.91 10.93 37.85
N PRO A 204 8.07 11.83 38.38
CA PRO A 204 7.45 12.90 37.60
C PRO A 204 8.50 13.99 37.35
N ALA A 205 9.38 13.77 36.38
CA ALA A 205 10.03 14.88 35.69
C ALA A 205 9.49 14.85 34.27
N SER A 206 8.77 15.89 33.87
CA SER A 206 8.40 16.08 32.48
C SER A 206 9.70 16.09 31.67
N ILE A 207 9.86 15.15 30.76
CA ILE A 207 10.91 15.28 29.76
C ILE A 207 10.49 16.49 28.91
N SER A 208 11.24 17.57 29.01
CA SER A 208 10.97 18.82 28.31
C SER A 208 10.85 18.52 26.81
N THR A 209 9.66 18.76 26.23
CA THR A 209 9.40 18.60 24.79
C THR A 209 10.32 19.38 23.83
N PRO A 210 10.97 20.51 24.20
CA PRO A 210 11.85 21.26 23.29
C PRO A 210 13.09 20.50 22.78
N ASP A 211 13.50 19.41 23.44
CA ASP A 211 14.76 18.70 23.13
C ASP A 211 14.57 17.44 22.26
N LEU A 212 13.39 17.26 21.66
CA LEU A 212 13.13 16.12 20.77
C LEU A 212 13.72 16.37 19.37
N PRO A 213 14.28 15.35 18.70
CA PRO A 213 14.84 15.49 17.36
C PRO A 213 13.79 15.61 16.24
N PHE A 214 12.51 15.74 16.60
CA PHE A 214 11.34 15.86 15.73
C PHE A 214 10.23 16.63 16.46
N ALA A 215 9.29 17.19 15.71
CA ALA A 215 8.07 17.76 16.27
C ALA A 215 7.05 16.66 16.56
N PRO A 216 6.67 16.39 17.82
CA PRO A 216 5.67 15.39 18.15
C PRO A 216 4.29 15.82 17.66
N ILE A 217 3.47 14.85 17.26
CA ILE A 217 2.09 15.11 16.79
C ILE A 217 1.11 14.91 17.94
N ASP A 218 0.27 15.94 18.18
CA ASP A 218 -0.94 15.78 18.98
C ASP A 218 -2.00 15.05 18.15
N LEU A 219 -2.15 13.75 18.38
CA LEU A 219 -3.12 12.93 17.67
C LEU A 219 -4.54 13.19 18.14
N GLN A 220 -4.78 13.85 19.27
CA GLN A 220 -6.14 14.22 19.68
C GLN A 220 -6.69 15.34 18.79
N GLN A 221 -5.83 16.26 18.34
CA GLN A 221 -6.22 17.40 17.51
C GLN A 221 -6.00 17.18 16.01
N ALA A 222 -5.13 16.24 15.62
CA ALA A 222 -4.79 16.03 14.22
C ALA A 222 -5.91 15.35 13.40
N SER A 223 -6.06 15.72 12.14
CA SER A 223 -6.85 14.94 11.17
C SER A 223 -6.03 13.75 10.66
N LEU A 224 -6.42 12.52 11.02
CA LEU A 224 -5.69 11.32 10.57
C LEU A 224 -5.70 11.15 9.04
N PRO A 225 -6.83 11.34 8.34
CA PRO A 225 -6.82 11.30 6.87
C PRO A 225 -5.89 12.33 6.24
N ALA A 226 -5.77 13.52 6.82
CA ALA A 226 -4.85 14.55 6.33
C ALA A 226 -3.39 14.11 6.48
N LEU A 227 -3.01 13.61 7.66
CA LEU A 227 -1.67 13.08 7.90
C LEU A 227 -1.29 11.97 6.91
N ILE A 228 -2.23 11.07 6.61
CA ILE A 228 -2.04 9.95 5.68
C ILE A 228 -1.93 10.43 4.23
N ALA A 229 -2.73 11.43 3.83
CA ALA A 229 -2.73 11.95 2.47
C ALA A 229 -1.37 12.52 2.03
N ASP A 230 -0.58 13.01 2.99
CA ASP A 230 0.77 13.53 2.76
C ASP A 230 1.87 12.45 2.76
N CYS A 231 1.55 11.22 3.20
CA CYS A 231 2.51 10.12 3.24
C CYS A 231 2.76 9.52 1.86
N ARG A 232 4.01 9.15 1.56
CA ARG A 232 4.40 8.50 0.30
C ARG A 232 4.16 6.99 0.33
N ILE A 233 2.90 6.59 0.52
CA ILE A 233 2.50 5.20 0.75
C ILE A 233 1.57 4.66 -0.35
N ASP A 234 1.23 3.38 -0.28
CA ASP A 234 0.34 2.74 -1.25
C ASP A 234 -1.14 3.12 -0.99
N HIS A 235 -1.60 4.21 -1.61
CA HIS A 235 -2.98 4.70 -1.51
C HIS A 235 -3.99 3.82 -2.26
N SER A 236 -3.54 2.77 -2.96
CA SER A 236 -4.43 1.78 -3.59
C SER A 236 -4.94 0.71 -2.63
N VAL A 237 -4.53 0.74 -1.36
CA VAL A 237 -5.02 -0.17 -0.32
C VAL A 237 -5.73 0.66 0.75
N GLY A 238 -7.02 0.89 0.52
CA GLY A 238 -7.85 1.75 1.35
C GLY A 238 -8.15 1.17 2.74
N PRO A 239 -8.50 2.02 3.72
CA PRO A 239 -8.89 1.57 5.04
C PRO A 239 -10.13 0.67 5.07
N VAL A 240 -10.25 -0.10 6.14
CA VAL A 240 -11.39 -0.99 6.35
C VAL A 240 -12.49 -0.24 7.10
N VAL A 241 -13.53 0.15 6.37
CA VAL A 241 -14.61 1.04 6.88
C VAL A 241 -15.26 0.54 8.18
N ASP A 242 -15.42 -0.77 8.37
CA ASP A 242 -16.09 -1.34 9.55
C ASP A 242 -15.15 -1.79 10.68
N THR A 243 -13.84 -1.59 10.52
CA THR A 243 -12.84 -2.07 11.48
C THR A 243 -11.89 -0.92 11.84
N VAL A 244 -12.21 -0.28 12.96
CA VAL A 244 -11.48 0.87 13.50
C VAL A 244 -10.36 0.36 14.41
N GLY A 245 -9.15 0.90 14.29
CA GLY A 245 -8.04 0.66 15.21
C GLY A 245 -8.28 1.29 16.58
N GLY A 246 -7.45 0.92 17.55
CA GLY A 246 -7.59 1.36 18.95
C GLY A 246 -7.92 0.22 19.91
N THR A 247 -7.39 0.31 21.11
CA THR A 247 -7.76 -0.56 22.24
C THR A 247 -9.26 -0.46 22.52
N THR A 248 -9.86 0.73 22.40
CA THR A 248 -11.29 0.94 22.66
C THR A 248 -12.15 0.10 21.72
N ALA A 249 -11.93 0.24 20.41
CA ALA A 249 -12.68 -0.49 19.37
C ALA A 249 -12.39 -2.00 19.42
N GLY A 250 -11.14 -2.39 19.70
CA GLY A 250 -10.76 -3.78 19.84
C GLY A 250 -11.43 -4.46 21.03
N MET A 251 -11.49 -3.78 22.18
CA MET A 251 -12.16 -4.30 23.36
C MET A 251 -13.67 -4.40 23.17
N GLU A 252 -14.32 -3.40 22.56
CA GLU A 252 -15.75 -3.46 22.22
C GLU A 252 -16.08 -4.68 21.35
N ARG A 253 -15.26 -4.94 20.32
CA ARG A 253 -15.40 -6.11 19.45
C ARG A 253 -15.22 -7.40 20.23
N TRP A 254 -14.18 -7.50 21.05
CA TRP A 254 -13.92 -8.68 21.88
C TRP A 254 -15.09 -8.95 22.82
N GLN A 255 -15.58 -7.93 23.52
CA GLN A 255 -16.71 -8.08 24.45
C GLN A 255 -17.98 -8.55 23.75
N THR A 256 -18.28 -7.98 22.58
CA THR A 256 -19.42 -8.42 21.75
C THR A 256 -19.29 -9.88 21.34
N PHE A 257 -18.12 -10.28 20.83
CA PHE A 257 -17.87 -11.66 20.44
C PHE A 257 -17.93 -12.62 21.64
N ARG A 258 -17.36 -12.24 22.79
CA ARG A 258 -17.39 -13.02 24.02
C ARG A 258 -18.84 -13.29 24.47
N GLN A 259 -19.71 -12.29 24.41
CA GLN A 259 -21.11 -12.39 24.82
C GLN A 259 -21.97 -13.18 23.82
N GLN A 260 -21.77 -12.99 22.51
CA GLN A 260 -22.73 -13.43 21.49
C GLN A 260 -22.21 -14.54 20.57
N GLY A 261 -20.88 -14.61 20.37
CA GLY A 261 -20.24 -15.46 19.37
C GLY A 261 -19.47 -16.64 19.94
N LEU A 262 -18.73 -16.45 21.04
CA LEU A 262 -17.75 -17.40 21.57
C LEU A 262 -18.32 -18.80 21.81
N LYS A 263 -19.52 -18.91 22.40
CA LYS A 263 -20.19 -20.19 22.64
C LYS A 263 -20.42 -21.00 21.36
N ARG A 264 -20.67 -20.33 20.23
CA ARG A 264 -20.97 -20.93 18.92
C ARG A 264 -19.75 -21.00 18.00
N TYR A 265 -18.57 -20.61 18.48
CA TYR A 265 -17.36 -20.52 17.67
C TYR A 265 -16.98 -21.87 17.04
N ALA A 266 -17.02 -22.96 17.81
CA ALA A 266 -16.69 -24.29 17.33
C ALA A 266 -17.53 -24.70 16.10
N ASP A 267 -18.83 -24.42 16.14
CA ASP A 267 -19.78 -24.81 15.09
C ASP A 267 -19.72 -23.89 13.87
N ARG A 268 -19.47 -22.59 14.07
CA ARG A 268 -19.61 -21.57 13.01
C ARG A 268 -18.30 -21.16 12.33
N ARG A 269 -17.12 -21.37 12.96
CA ARG A 269 -15.82 -20.83 12.49
C ARG A 269 -15.39 -21.25 11.08
N ASN A 270 -15.99 -22.30 10.51
CA ASN A 270 -15.59 -22.83 9.21
C ASN A 270 -16.48 -22.33 8.06
N ASP A 271 -17.65 -21.77 8.35
CA ASP A 271 -18.57 -21.27 7.32
C ASP A 271 -18.35 -19.77 7.06
N PRO A 272 -17.78 -19.39 5.90
CA PRO A 272 -17.50 -18.01 5.59
C PRO A 272 -18.76 -17.15 5.31
N LEU A 273 -19.95 -17.75 5.24
CA LEU A 273 -21.23 -17.03 5.12
C LEU A 273 -21.83 -16.67 6.49
N LEU A 274 -21.30 -17.24 7.58
CA LEU A 274 -21.76 -16.97 8.93
C LEU A 274 -20.83 -15.99 9.65
N ASP A 275 -21.41 -15.14 10.50
CA ASP A 275 -20.64 -14.37 11.47
C ASP A 275 -20.24 -15.28 12.64
N GLY A 276 -19.19 -16.07 12.39
CA GLY A 276 -18.68 -17.10 13.32
C GLY A 276 -17.29 -16.82 13.88
N SER A 277 -16.56 -15.84 13.34
CA SER A 277 -15.18 -15.48 13.75
C SER A 277 -15.19 -14.30 14.72
N SER A 278 -14.20 -14.25 15.62
CA SER A 278 -13.99 -13.08 16.49
C SER A 278 -13.57 -11.82 15.73
N ARG A 279 -12.97 -11.99 14.55
CA ARG A 279 -12.34 -10.91 13.77
C ARG A 279 -11.33 -10.08 14.60
N MET A 280 -10.68 -10.72 15.57
CA MET A 280 -9.71 -10.08 16.49
C MET A 280 -8.27 -10.04 15.94
N SER A 281 -7.99 -10.68 14.80
CA SER A 281 -6.62 -10.85 14.30
C SER A 281 -5.90 -9.53 14.03
N ALA A 282 -6.59 -8.51 13.49
CA ALA A 282 -6.01 -7.18 13.29
C ALA A 282 -5.59 -6.52 14.62
N TYR A 283 -6.44 -6.57 15.65
CA TYR A 283 -6.14 -5.98 16.96
C TYR A 283 -5.02 -6.74 17.69
N LEU A 284 -4.96 -8.06 17.51
CA LEU A 284 -3.88 -8.90 18.04
C LEU A 284 -2.55 -8.63 17.33
N HIS A 285 -2.56 -8.47 16.01
CA HIS A 285 -1.37 -8.19 15.19
C HIS A 285 -0.70 -6.88 15.61
N TYR A 286 -1.49 -5.81 15.78
CA TYR A 286 -1.00 -4.51 16.24
C TYR A 286 -0.95 -4.38 17.77
N GLY A 287 -1.26 -5.46 18.49
CA GLY A 287 -1.26 -5.53 19.95
C GLY A 287 -2.09 -4.45 20.63
N MET A 288 -3.18 -4.03 19.99
CA MET A 288 -4.16 -3.08 20.53
C MET A 288 -5.03 -3.72 21.62
N VAL A 289 -5.16 -5.05 21.60
CA VAL A 289 -5.79 -5.85 22.65
C VAL A 289 -4.82 -6.94 23.10
N SER A 290 -4.73 -7.14 24.40
CA SER A 290 -3.83 -8.13 25.00
C SER A 290 -4.27 -9.57 24.67
N PRO A 291 -3.42 -10.40 24.04
CA PRO A 291 -3.70 -11.82 23.87
C PRO A 291 -3.81 -12.56 25.21
N LEU A 292 -3.10 -12.07 26.24
CA LEU A 292 -3.14 -12.62 27.60
C LEU A 292 -4.54 -12.48 28.19
N ARG A 293 -5.15 -11.30 28.02
CA ARG A 293 -6.52 -11.02 28.44
C ARG A 293 -7.53 -11.89 27.71
N ILE A 294 -7.45 -11.93 26.38
CA ILE A 294 -8.38 -12.71 25.54
C ILE A 294 -8.31 -14.19 25.92
N ALA A 295 -7.11 -14.76 26.05
CA ALA A 295 -6.94 -16.16 26.42
C ALA A 295 -7.54 -16.48 27.80
N ARG A 296 -7.26 -15.64 28.80
CA ARG A 296 -7.78 -15.78 30.16
C ARG A 296 -9.31 -15.68 30.22
N GLU A 297 -9.88 -14.67 29.55
CA GLU A 297 -11.33 -14.46 29.52
C GLU A 297 -12.06 -15.56 28.73
N ALA A 298 -11.49 -16.05 27.62
CA ALA A 298 -12.05 -17.17 26.87
C ALA A 298 -12.00 -18.46 27.70
N ALA A 299 -10.86 -18.76 28.32
CA ALA A 299 -10.70 -19.94 29.18
C ALA A 299 -11.67 -19.93 30.36
N ALA A 300 -11.91 -18.76 30.97
CA ALA A 300 -12.87 -18.60 32.05
C ALA A 300 -14.33 -18.81 31.61
N ALA A 301 -14.67 -18.51 30.35
CA ALA A 301 -16.03 -18.71 29.83
C ALA A 301 -16.41 -20.20 29.69
N GLY A 302 -15.43 -21.06 29.38
CA GLY A 302 -15.61 -22.51 29.27
C GLY A 302 -16.50 -22.98 28.11
N GLY A 303 -16.58 -24.31 27.94
CA GLY A 303 -17.39 -24.97 26.93
C GLY A 303 -16.73 -25.05 25.54
N ALA A 304 -17.30 -25.89 24.68
CA ALA A 304 -16.69 -26.31 23.41
C ALA A 304 -16.27 -25.14 22.50
N GLY A 305 -17.08 -24.08 22.40
CA GLY A 305 -16.76 -22.89 21.61
C GLY A 305 -15.54 -22.14 22.14
N ALA A 306 -15.45 -21.96 23.46
CA ALA A 306 -14.34 -21.27 24.09
C ALA A 306 -13.05 -22.11 24.09
N GLU A 307 -13.14 -23.40 24.38
CA GLU A 307 -12.02 -24.34 24.29
C GLU A 307 -11.42 -24.36 22.89
N LYS A 308 -12.28 -24.40 21.86
CA LYS A 308 -11.81 -24.36 20.48
C LYS A 308 -11.16 -23.02 20.14
N TYR A 309 -11.68 -21.91 20.65
CA TYR A 309 -11.09 -20.59 20.44
C TYR A 309 -9.70 -20.48 21.07
N VAL A 310 -9.55 -20.95 22.32
CA VAL A 310 -8.27 -21.00 23.04
C VAL A 310 -7.27 -21.90 22.31
N GLU A 311 -7.69 -23.04 21.76
CA GLU A 311 -6.81 -23.89 20.96
C GLU A 311 -6.23 -23.15 19.74
N GLU A 312 -7.07 -22.42 19.00
CA GLU A 312 -6.61 -21.66 17.83
C GLU A 312 -5.67 -20.50 18.24
N LEU A 313 -5.99 -19.82 19.35
CA LEU A 313 -5.22 -18.70 19.87
C LEU A 313 -3.85 -19.13 20.44
N LEU A 314 -3.78 -20.28 21.10
CA LEU A 314 -2.56 -20.73 21.78
C LEU A 314 -1.77 -21.73 20.94
N ILE A 315 -2.42 -22.76 20.39
CA ILE A 315 -1.69 -23.83 19.71
C ILE A 315 -1.28 -23.39 18.30
N TRP A 316 -2.19 -22.84 17.51
CA TRP A 316 -1.87 -22.48 16.12
C TRP A 316 -1.13 -21.16 16.01
N ARG A 317 -1.60 -20.12 16.70
CA ARG A 317 -0.94 -18.81 16.66
C ARG A 317 0.42 -18.84 17.38
N GLU A 318 0.54 -19.35 18.61
CA GLU A 318 1.85 -19.32 19.29
C GLU A 318 2.86 -20.31 18.70
N LEU A 319 2.43 -21.40 18.04
CA LEU A 319 3.30 -22.23 17.21
C LEU A 319 4.00 -21.40 16.14
N ALA A 320 3.25 -20.53 15.46
CA ALA A 320 3.79 -19.70 14.41
C ALA A 320 4.74 -18.62 14.96
N TYR A 321 4.42 -18.02 16.12
CA TYR A 321 5.31 -17.10 16.84
C TYR A 321 6.63 -17.78 17.23
N GLY A 322 6.57 -18.94 17.88
CA GLY A 322 7.74 -19.73 18.22
C GLY A 322 8.56 -20.13 16.99
N PHE A 323 7.89 -20.59 15.93
CA PHE A 323 8.56 -20.94 14.68
C PHE A 323 9.34 -19.75 14.11
N CYS A 324 8.71 -18.59 13.93
CA CYS A 324 9.38 -17.40 13.39
C CYS A 324 10.50 -16.88 14.31
N PHE A 325 10.34 -16.99 15.63
CA PHE A 325 11.37 -16.60 16.60
C PHE A 325 12.64 -17.45 16.48
N PHE A 326 12.49 -18.77 16.39
CA PHE A 326 13.62 -19.69 16.28
C PHE A 326 14.09 -19.94 14.83
N ARG A 327 13.34 -19.47 13.81
CA ARG A 327 13.72 -19.49 12.39
C ARG A 327 13.76 -18.07 11.82
N PRO A 328 14.88 -17.35 11.96
CA PRO A 328 15.04 -16.02 11.38
C PRO A 328 14.89 -15.97 9.85
N ASP A 329 15.03 -17.13 9.19
CA ASP A 329 14.85 -17.33 7.74
C ASP A 329 13.42 -17.72 7.35
N HIS A 330 12.42 -17.58 8.23
CA HIS A 330 11.00 -17.97 7.98
C HIS A 330 10.38 -17.35 6.72
N GLU A 331 10.94 -16.25 6.21
CA GLU A 331 10.49 -15.57 4.99
C GLU A 331 11.03 -16.22 3.71
N GLN A 332 12.00 -17.13 3.84
CA GLN A 332 12.77 -17.72 2.74
C GLN A 332 12.30 -19.13 2.40
N TRP A 333 12.63 -19.58 1.18
CA TRP A 333 12.38 -20.97 0.74
C TRP A 333 12.96 -22.01 1.72
N SER A 334 14.12 -21.71 2.32
CA SER A 334 14.80 -22.58 3.30
C SER A 334 13.99 -22.85 4.57
N ALA A 335 12.96 -22.04 4.87
CA ALA A 335 12.05 -22.23 5.99
C ALA A 335 11.31 -23.58 5.92
N LEU A 336 10.96 -24.02 4.70
CA LEU A 336 10.15 -25.20 4.46
C LEU A 336 10.88 -26.50 4.82
N PRO A 337 10.14 -27.54 5.26
CA PRO A 337 10.73 -28.81 5.63
C PRO A 337 11.32 -29.48 4.39
N GLY A 338 12.38 -30.26 4.59
CA GLY A 338 13.14 -30.85 3.48
C GLY A 338 12.31 -31.71 2.53
N TRP A 339 11.26 -32.39 3.03
CA TRP A 339 10.35 -33.18 2.20
C TRP A 339 9.54 -32.31 1.23
N ALA A 340 9.03 -31.17 1.69
CA ALA A 340 8.21 -30.27 0.89
C ALA A 340 9.04 -29.58 -0.19
N ARG A 341 10.27 -29.17 0.15
CA ARG A 341 11.20 -28.59 -0.84
C ARG A 341 11.53 -29.59 -1.94
N ARG A 342 11.92 -30.82 -1.58
CA ARG A 342 12.27 -31.86 -2.56
C ARG A 342 11.13 -32.18 -3.52
N THR A 343 9.92 -32.41 -3.01
CA THR A 343 8.78 -32.75 -3.86
C THR A 343 8.40 -31.58 -4.79
N LEU A 344 8.39 -30.33 -4.28
CA LEU A 344 8.11 -29.17 -5.12
C LEU A 344 9.21 -28.87 -6.16
N GLU A 345 10.47 -29.17 -5.84
CA GLU A 345 11.61 -29.06 -6.77
C GLU A 345 11.56 -30.14 -7.86
N GLN A 346 11.19 -31.39 -7.51
CA GLN A 346 10.99 -32.48 -8.48
C GLN A 346 9.89 -32.14 -9.50
N HIS A 347 8.84 -31.46 -9.06
CA HIS A 347 7.72 -31.02 -9.91
C HIS A 347 7.89 -29.61 -10.49
N ALA A 348 9.08 -29.01 -10.39
CA ALA A 348 9.31 -27.64 -10.84
C ALA A 348 9.19 -27.47 -12.37
N ALA A 349 9.40 -28.53 -13.15
CA ALA A 349 9.28 -28.52 -14.61
C ALA A 349 7.84 -28.83 -15.11
N ASP A 350 6.93 -29.20 -14.21
CA ASP A 350 5.56 -29.55 -14.60
C ASP A 350 4.85 -28.37 -15.25
N ARG A 351 4.04 -28.67 -16.28
CA ARG A 351 3.26 -27.64 -16.95
C ARG A 351 2.20 -27.09 -15.99
N ARG A 352 2.21 -25.77 -15.76
CA ARG A 352 1.16 -25.09 -15.00
C ARG A 352 -0.09 -24.93 -15.86
N PRO A 353 -1.29 -25.15 -15.30
CA PRO A 353 -2.54 -24.99 -16.05
C PRO A 353 -2.76 -23.56 -16.54
N GLN A 354 -2.34 -22.57 -15.75
CA GLN A 354 -2.47 -21.15 -16.06
C GLN A 354 -1.41 -20.37 -15.28
N LEU A 355 -0.94 -19.26 -15.84
CA LEU A 355 -0.09 -18.31 -15.12
C LEU A 355 -0.83 -16.98 -15.00
N TYR A 356 -0.76 -16.37 -13.82
CA TYR A 356 -1.33 -15.05 -13.59
C TYR A 356 -0.24 -14.04 -13.25
N SER A 357 -0.42 -12.82 -13.76
CA SER A 357 0.40 -11.69 -13.37
C SER A 357 0.04 -11.18 -11.98
N TRP A 358 0.95 -10.40 -11.39
CA TRP A 358 0.73 -9.79 -10.08
C TRP A 358 -0.57 -8.98 -10.02
N GLU A 359 -0.87 -8.16 -11.03
CA GLU A 359 -2.07 -7.32 -11.05
C GLU A 359 -3.35 -8.17 -11.13
N GLN A 360 -3.36 -9.23 -11.94
CA GLN A 360 -4.51 -10.13 -12.04
C GLN A 360 -4.80 -10.81 -10.71
N LEU A 361 -3.75 -11.25 -10.00
CA LEU A 361 -3.88 -11.80 -8.66
C LEU A 361 -4.30 -10.74 -7.65
N ALA A 362 -3.70 -9.55 -7.66
CA ALA A 362 -4.01 -8.45 -6.75
C ALA A 362 -5.47 -7.96 -6.85
N ARG A 363 -6.00 -7.91 -8.08
CA ARG A 363 -7.39 -7.47 -8.37
C ARG A 363 -8.40 -8.61 -8.36
N GLY A 364 -7.97 -9.87 -8.21
CA GLY A 364 -8.89 -11.00 -8.24
C GLY A 364 -9.58 -11.15 -9.59
N THR A 365 -8.84 -11.15 -10.69
CA THR A 365 -9.35 -11.33 -12.06
C THR A 365 -8.86 -12.65 -12.67
N THR A 366 -8.88 -13.71 -11.88
CA THR A 366 -8.55 -15.07 -12.33
C THR A 366 -9.78 -15.74 -12.98
N SER A 367 -9.60 -16.92 -13.56
CA SER A 367 -10.68 -17.78 -14.04
C SER A 367 -11.46 -18.47 -12.91
N GLU A 368 -11.07 -18.32 -11.64
CA GLU A 368 -11.71 -18.97 -10.49
C GLU A 368 -12.51 -17.98 -9.61
N PRO A 369 -13.85 -17.95 -9.70
CA PRO A 369 -14.67 -16.95 -9.00
C PRO A 369 -14.55 -16.95 -7.47
N LEU A 370 -14.38 -18.12 -6.85
CA LEU A 370 -14.17 -18.20 -5.39
C LEU A 370 -12.85 -17.56 -4.97
N TRP A 371 -11.78 -17.77 -5.76
CA TRP A 371 -10.49 -17.15 -5.46
C TRP A 371 -10.56 -15.63 -5.64
N ASN A 372 -11.24 -15.17 -6.70
CA ASN A 372 -11.50 -13.76 -6.93
C ASN A 372 -12.26 -13.13 -5.75
N ALA A 373 -13.33 -13.78 -5.26
CA ALA A 373 -14.08 -13.30 -4.09
C ALA A 373 -13.23 -13.29 -2.81
N ALA A 374 -12.30 -14.25 -2.64
CA ALA A 374 -11.36 -14.28 -1.53
C ALA A 374 -10.37 -13.11 -1.59
N GLN A 375 -9.79 -12.85 -2.77
CA GLN A 375 -8.91 -11.70 -2.98
C GLN A 375 -9.65 -10.38 -2.78
N GLN A 376 -10.90 -10.27 -3.22
CA GLN A 376 -11.73 -9.10 -2.99
C GLN A 376 -12.00 -8.87 -1.49
N SER A 377 -12.16 -9.93 -0.70
CA SER A 377 -12.22 -9.83 0.77
C SER A 377 -10.96 -9.17 1.34
N LEU A 378 -9.78 -9.60 0.89
CA LEU A 378 -8.52 -8.98 1.28
C LEU A 378 -8.47 -7.52 0.83
N LEU A 379 -8.82 -7.22 -0.41
CA LEU A 379 -8.75 -5.88 -0.99
C LEU A 379 -9.73 -4.88 -0.36
N VAL A 380 -10.98 -5.29 -0.08
CA VAL A 380 -12.03 -4.39 0.42
C VAL A 380 -12.11 -4.41 1.95
N GLN A 381 -11.95 -5.59 2.56
CA GLN A 381 -12.23 -5.82 3.98
C GLN A 381 -11.00 -6.02 4.83
N GLY A 382 -9.81 -6.15 4.22
CA GLY A 382 -8.54 -6.34 4.92
C GLY A 382 -8.48 -7.62 5.76
N GLU A 383 -9.41 -8.55 5.56
CA GLU A 383 -9.52 -9.81 6.28
C GLU A 383 -9.88 -10.92 5.29
N LEU A 384 -9.36 -12.12 5.54
CA LEU A 384 -9.72 -13.31 4.78
C LEU A 384 -10.09 -14.44 5.73
N HIS A 385 -11.33 -14.94 5.59
CA HIS A 385 -11.85 -16.03 6.39
C HIS A 385 -10.94 -17.27 6.30
N ASN A 386 -10.55 -17.84 7.45
CA ASN A 386 -9.49 -18.86 7.52
C ASN A 386 -9.72 -20.07 6.59
N ASN A 387 -10.96 -20.59 6.54
CA ASN A 387 -11.29 -21.72 5.67
C ASN A 387 -11.06 -21.41 4.18
N VAL A 388 -11.28 -20.15 3.77
CA VAL A 388 -11.05 -19.66 2.41
C VAL A 388 -9.59 -19.26 2.21
N ARG A 389 -8.89 -18.75 3.23
CA ARG A 389 -7.44 -18.42 3.22
C ARG A 389 -6.58 -19.60 2.81
N MET A 390 -6.90 -20.79 3.30
CA MET A 390 -6.23 -22.04 2.89
C MET A 390 -6.41 -22.34 1.41
N THR A 391 -7.61 -22.13 0.85
CA THR A 391 -7.87 -22.32 -0.59
C THR A 391 -7.20 -21.24 -1.43
N TRP A 392 -7.27 -19.99 -0.98
CA TRP A 392 -6.59 -18.87 -1.61
C TRP A 392 -5.08 -19.12 -1.70
N GLY A 393 -4.46 -19.55 -0.60
CA GLY A 393 -3.02 -19.71 -0.52
C GLY A 393 -2.49 -20.92 -1.30
N LYS A 394 -3.24 -22.03 -1.32
CA LYS A 394 -2.82 -23.24 -2.07
C LYS A 394 -2.89 -23.08 -3.59
N ALA A 395 -3.63 -22.09 -4.10
CA ALA A 395 -3.77 -21.88 -5.53
C ALA A 395 -2.46 -21.43 -6.21
N PHE A 396 -1.57 -20.75 -5.48
CA PHE A 396 -0.38 -20.11 -6.06
C PHE A 396 0.57 -21.09 -6.72
N LEU A 397 0.78 -22.29 -6.16
CA LEU A 397 1.66 -23.30 -6.74
C LEU A 397 1.27 -23.67 -8.19
N ALA A 398 -0.03 -23.74 -8.47
CA ALA A 398 -0.56 -24.03 -9.80
C ALA A 398 -0.52 -22.84 -10.76
N TRP A 399 -0.30 -21.62 -10.23
CA TRP A 399 -0.53 -20.36 -10.94
C TRP A 399 0.71 -19.49 -11.13
N THR A 400 1.85 -19.97 -10.64
CA THR A 400 3.14 -19.31 -10.75
C THR A 400 4.16 -20.24 -11.38
N GLU A 401 5.13 -19.65 -12.07
CA GLU A 401 6.19 -20.40 -12.78
C GLU A 401 7.01 -21.29 -11.86
N THR A 402 7.27 -20.84 -10.62
CA THR A 402 8.09 -21.55 -9.65
C THR A 402 7.47 -21.51 -8.25
N PRO A 403 7.72 -22.50 -7.39
CA PRO A 403 7.21 -22.48 -6.02
C PRO A 403 7.83 -21.35 -5.16
N GLN A 404 9.02 -20.85 -5.53
CA GLN A 404 9.62 -19.68 -4.90
C GLN A 404 8.85 -18.40 -5.26
N LEU A 405 8.43 -18.25 -6.52
CA LEU A 405 7.55 -17.16 -6.92
C LEU A 405 6.17 -17.28 -6.25
N ALA A 406 5.66 -18.50 -6.06
CA ALA A 406 4.45 -18.74 -5.27
C ALA A 406 4.60 -18.19 -3.85
N LEU A 407 5.69 -18.52 -3.14
CA LEU A 407 5.96 -18.01 -1.80
C LEU A 407 6.07 -16.48 -1.78
N GLN A 408 6.79 -15.89 -2.75
CA GLN A 408 6.94 -14.44 -2.84
C GLN A 408 5.60 -13.72 -3.02
N LEU A 409 4.74 -14.20 -3.93
CA LEU A 409 3.44 -13.59 -4.19
C LEU A 409 2.44 -13.84 -3.04
N LEU A 410 2.51 -15.00 -2.38
CA LEU A 410 1.76 -15.28 -1.16
C LEU A 410 2.08 -14.28 -0.06
N ILE A 411 3.38 -14.08 0.22
CA ILE A 411 3.86 -13.10 1.20
C ILE A 411 3.42 -11.69 0.80
N ASP A 412 3.65 -11.28 -0.45
CA ASP A 412 3.33 -9.93 -0.91
C ASP A 412 1.84 -9.62 -0.77
N LEU A 413 0.97 -10.44 -1.35
CA LEU A 413 -0.47 -10.18 -1.35
C LEU A 413 -1.06 -10.29 0.05
N ASN A 414 -0.61 -11.26 0.87
CA ASN A 414 -1.07 -11.36 2.25
C ASN A 414 -0.68 -10.12 3.07
N HIS A 415 0.59 -9.69 3.00
CA HIS A 415 1.11 -8.57 3.81
C HIS A 415 0.64 -7.20 3.33
N ARG A 416 0.37 -7.07 2.03
CA ARG A 416 -0.17 -5.85 1.45
C ARG A 416 -1.60 -5.61 1.90
N TYR A 417 -2.45 -6.63 1.79
CA TYR A 417 -3.88 -6.46 1.96
C TYR A 417 -4.41 -6.86 3.34
N ALA A 418 -3.93 -7.91 3.98
CA ALA A 418 -4.48 -8.31 5.28
C ALA A 418 -4.04 -7.34 6.39
N LEU A 419 -4.99 -6.82 7.18
CA LEU A 419 -4.71 -6.08 8.42
C LEU A 419 -3.92 -6.93 9.43
N ASP A 420 -4.08 -8.26 9.37
CA ASP A 420 -3.31 -9.24 10.16
C ASP A 420 -2.08 -9.81 9.42
N GLY A 421 -1.66 -9.17 8.34
CA GLY A 421 -0.45 -9.49 7.58
C GLY A 421 0.83 -9.02 8.29
N ARG A 422 1.99 -9.61 7.92
CA ARG A 422 3.31 -9.36 8.53
C ARG A 422 3.35 -9.78 9.99
N ASP A 423 2.65 -10.86 10.27
CA ASP A 423 2.52 -11.47 11.57
C ASP A 423 3.09 -12.89 11.51
N PRO A 424 3.70 -13.42 12.58
CA PRO A 424 4.09 -14.82 12.63
C PRO A 424 2.92 -15.77 12.27
N ALA A 425 1.69 -15.49 12.71
CA ALA A 425 0.51 -16.28 12.36
C ALA A 425 0.22 -16.27 10.85
N SER A 426 0.46 -15.13 10.18
CA SER A 426 0.38 -15.01 8.73
C SER A 426 1.43 -15.89 8.04
N TYR A 427 2.70 -15.85 8.46
CA TYR A 427 3.73 -16.74 7.93
C TYR A 427 3.38 -18.21 8.16
N GLY A 428 2.85 -18.55 9.33
CA GLY A 428 2.43 -19.92 9.62
C GLY A 428 1.39 -20.44 8.62
N GLY A 429 0.38 -19.64 8.30
CA GLY A 429 -0.62 -19.98 7.27
C GLY A 429 -0.05 -20.04 5.85
N ILE A 430 0.83 -19.10 5.49
CA ILE A 430 1.50 -19.06 4.18
C ILE A 430 2.36 -20.31 3.98
N LEU A 431 3.26 -20.60 4.92
CA LEU A 431 4.16 -21.73 4.84
C LEU A 431 3.40 -23.05 4.90
N TRP A 432 2.28 -23.11 5.63
CA TRP A 432 1.39 -24.27 5.62
C TRP A 432 0.82 -24.59 4.23
N CYS A 433 0.53 -23.57 3.43
CA CYS A 433 0.08 -23.79 2.06
C CYS A 433 1.12 -24.56 1.22
N LEU A 434 2.40 -24.45 1.59
CA LEU A 434 3.56 -25.07 0.94
C LEU A 434 4.12 -26.29 1.70
N GLY A 435 3.45 -26.75 2.78
CA GLY A 435 3.79 -27.98 3.50
C GLY A 435 4.34 -27.83 4.92
N GLN A 436 4.63 -26.61 5.39
CA GLN A 436 5.02 -26.40 6.80
C GLN A 436 3.88 -26.81 7.75
N PHE A 437 4.20 -27.40 8.90
CA PHE A 437 3.21 -27.89 9.87
C PHE A 437 2.31 -29.05 9.42
N ASP A 438 2.52 -29.58 8.21
CA ASP A 438 1.75 -30.69 7.65
C ASP A 438 2.63 -31.93 7.41
N ARG A 439 2.04 -32.95 6.79
CA ARG A 439 2.71 -34.17 6.34
C ARG A 439 2.66 -34.32 4.82
N PRO A 440 3.48 -35.20 4.22
CA PRO A 440 3.30 -35.64 2.83
C PRO A 440 1.95 -36.34 2.61
N PHE A 441 1.37 -36.17 1.42
CA PHE A 441 0.14 -36.80 0.95
C PHE A 441 0.41 -37.64 -0.30
N GLU A 442 -0.19 -38.83 -0.33
CA GLU A 442 -0.12 -39.76 -1.46
C GLU A 442 -1.51 -39.96 -2.10
N PRO A 443 -1.58 -40.26 -3.41
CA PRO A 443 -0.46 -40.28 -4.36
C PRO A 443 0.05 -38.87 -4.70
N GLU A 444 1.31 -38.77 -5.13
CA GLU A 444 1.89 -37.54 -5.70
C GLU A 444 1.05 -36.97 -6.86
N GLN A 445 0.97 -35.63 -6.94
CA GLN A 445 0.22 -34.93 -7.99
C GLN A 445 1.11 -34.00 -8.80
N PRO A 446 0.84 -33.79 -10.10
CA PRO A 446 1.54 -32.79 -10.89
C PRO A 446 1.53 -31.42 -10.22
N VAL A 447 2.64 -30.69 -10.34
CA VAL A 447 2.95 -29.39 -9.73
C VAL A 447 3.08 -29.42 -8.19
N LEU A 448 2.24 -30.16 -7.48
CA LEU A 448 2.18 -30.17 -6.02
C LEU A 448 3.11 -31.21 -5.38
N GLY A 449 3.41 -32.29 -6.10
CA GLY A 449 4.01 -33.50 -5.52
C GLY A 449 3.18 -34.03 -4.36
N THR A 450 3.79 -34.18 -3.19
CA THR A 450 3.13 -34.66 -1.95
C THR A 450 2.54 -33.53 -1.08
N VAL A 451 2.55 -32.27 -1.52
CA VAL A 451 1.91 -31.18 -0.76
C VAL A 451 0.39 -31.33 -0.81
N ARG A 452 -0.28 -31.19 0.34
CA ARG A 452 -1.75 -31.37 0.46
C ARG A 452 -2.51 -30.59 -0.64
N PRO A 453 -3.29 -31.26 -1.49
CA PRO A 453 -4.12 -30.60 -2.49
C PRO A 453 -5.31 -29.88 -1.84
N ARG A 454 -5.72 -28.77 -2.45
CA ARG A 454 -6.98 -28.08 -2.11
C ARG A 454 -7.52 -27.31 -3.32
N PRO A 455 -8.05 -28.01 -4.34
CA PRO A 455 -8.51 -27.38 -5.57
C PRO A 455 -9.59 -26.32 -5.30
N VAL A 456 -9.47 -25.14 -5.90
CA VAL A 456 -10.42 -24.03 -5.72
C VAL A 456 -11.84 -24.45 -6.10
N ARG A 457 -11.98 -25.17 -7.22
CA ARG A 457 -13.27 -25.68 -7.72
C ARG A 457 -13.99 -26.62 -6.75
N GLU A 458 -13.25 -27.44 -6.00
CA GLU A 458 -13.85 -28.38 -5.04
C GLU A 458 -14.40 -27.63 -3.82
N HIS A 459 -13.72 -26.57 -3.37
CA HIS A 459 -14.27 -25.72 -2.32
C HIS A 459 -15.48 -24.93 -2.84
N ALA A 460 -15.42 -24.41 -4.06
CA ALA A 460 -16.52 -23.67 -4.69
C ALA A 460 -17.82 -24.49 -4.80
N ARG A 461 -17.75 -25.81 -4.96
CA ARG A 461 -18.94 -26.69 -4.99
C ARG A 461 -19.69 -26.79 -3.64
N ARG A 462 -19.04 -26.44 -2.54
CA ARG A 462 -19.58 -26.55 -1.17
C ARG A 462 -19.95 -25.20 -0.54
N LEU A 463 -19.80 -24.12 -1.30
CA LEU A 463 -20.02 -22.75 -0.84
C LEU A 463 -20.85 -22.01 -1.88
N ASP A 464 -21.86 -21.24 -1.45
CA ASP A 464 -22.50 -20.26 -2.34
C ASP A 464 -21.51 -19.13 -2.63
N VAL A 465 -20.79 -19.25 -3.75
CA VAL A 465 -19.79 -18.29 -4.20
C VAL A 465 -20.41 -16.93 -4.51
N SER A 466 -21.67 -16.90 -4.95
CA SER A 466 -22.38 -15.65 -5.24
C SER A 466 -22.72 -14.92 -3.96
N ALA A 467 -23.19 -15.63 -2.93
CA ALA A 467 -23.39 -15.07 -1.59
C ALA A 467 -22.08 -14.58 -0.99
N TYR A 468 -21.01 -15.38 -1.07
CA TYR A 468 -19.71 -14.98 -0.55
C TYR A 468 -19.17 -13.73 -1.26
N ARG A 469 -19.28 -13.65 -2.59
CA ARG A 469 -18.91 -12.45 -3.36
C ARG A 469 -19.72 -11.22 -2.96
N ARG A 470 -21.03 -11.34 -2.70
CA ARG A 470 -21.84 -10.21 -2.23
C ARG A 470 -21.31 -9.68 -0.89
N ILE A 471 -20.91 -10.59 0.01
CA ILE A 471 -20.34 -10.24 1.31
C ILE A 471 -18.97 -9.60 1.15
N THR A 472 -18.10 -10.09 0.25
CA THR A 472 -16.69 -9.67 0.19
C THR A 472 -16.39 -8.50 -0.76
N ALA A 473 -17.16 -8.35 -1.84
CA ALA A 473 -16.91 -7.34 -2.87
C ALA A 473 -17.59 -5.99 -2.59
N THR A 474 -18.42 -5.90 -1.56
CA THR A 474 -19.10 -4.65 -1.20
C THR A 474 -18.36 -3.94 -0.07
N THR A 475 -18.13 -2.63 -0.25
CA THR A 475 -17.71 -1.79 0.87
C THR A 475 -18.80 -1.83 1.94
N ARG A 476 -18.45 -2.11 3.20
CA ARG A 476 -19.39 -2.17 4.33
C ARG A 476 -19.76 -0.77 4.85
N CYS A 477 -20.12 0.12 3.92
CA CYS A 477 -20.59 1.48 4.12
C CYS A 477 -22.02 1.60 3.59
N GLN A 478 -22.90 2.30 4.31
CA GLN A 478 -24.27 2.58 3.85
C GLN A 478 -24.66 4.03 4.21
N PRO A 479 -25.19 4.84 3.28
CA PRO A 479 -25.28 4.55 1.84
C PRO A 479 -23.87 4.45 1.21
N VAL A 480 -23.74 3.65 0.15
CA VAL A 480 -22.49 3.58 -0.63
C VAL A 480 -22.35 4.88 -1.42
N PRO A 481 -21.23 5.60 -1.32
CA PRO A 481 -21.06 6.89 -2.00
C PRO A 481 -20.94 6.70 -3.51
N SER A 482 -21.65 7.55 -4.24
CA SER A 482 -21.57 7.70 -5.69
C SER A 482 -20.44 8.64 -6.07
N ILE A 483 -19.64 8.25 -7.08
CA ILE A 483 -18.42 8.99 -7.43
C ILE A 483 -18.42 9.33 -8.92
N ALA A 484 -18.10 10.58 -9.23
CA ALA A 484 -17.74 11.00 -10.58
C ALA A 484 -16.24 11.23 -10.73
N VAL A 485 -15.68 10.87 -11.88
CA VAL A 485 -14.29 11.19 -12.26
C VAL A 485 -14.32 11.96 -13.58
N ILE A 486 -13.77 13.17 -13.60
CA ILE A 486 -13.71 14.02 -14.78
C ILE A 486 -12.29 13.98 -15.36
N GLY A 487 -12.16 13.37 -16.53
CA GLY A 487 -10.91 13.18 -17.27
C GLY A 487 -10.41 11.73 -17.27
N ALA A 488 -10.31 11.12 -18.46
CA ALA A 488 -9.76 9.77 -18.68
C ALA A 488 -8.27 9.79 -19.03
N GLY A 489 -7.50 10.69 -18.42
CA GLY A 489 -6.03 10.59 -18.39
C GLY A 489 -5.58 9.49 -17.42
N LEU A 490 -4.28 9.20 -17.38
CA LEU A 490 -3.72 8.15 -16.52
C LEU A 490 -4.09 8.34 -15.03
N SER A 491 -4.09 9.59 -14.53
CA SER A 491 -4.49 9.91 -13.15
C SER A 491 -5.96 9.56 -12.88
N GLY A 492 -6.88 9.99 -13.75
CA GLY A 492 -8.31 9.70 -13.61
C GLY A 492 -8.65 8.23 -13.80
N CYS A 493 -8.01 7.56 -14.77
CA CYS A 493 -8.15 6.11 -14.97
C CYS A 493 -7.68 5.33 -13.73
N CYS A 494 -6.55 5.73 -13.16
CA CYS A 494 -6.01 5.12 -11.95
C CYS A 494 -6.93 5.34 -10.74
N ALA A 495 -7.42 6.57 -10.54
CA ALA A 495 -8.36 6.90 -9.47
C ALA A 495 -9.66 6.09 -9.60
N ALA A 496 -10.28 6.10 -10.78
CA ALA A 496 -11.51 5.37 -11.06
C ALA A 496 -11.36 3.86 -10.84
N ARG A 497 -10.26 3.28 -11.35
CA ARG A 497 -9.96 1.86 -11.17
C ARG A 497 -9.77 1.50 -9.70
N THR A 498 -9.01 2.30 -8.97
CA THR A 498 -8.75 2.07 -7.54
C THR A 498 -10.05 2.12 -6.73
N LEU A 499 -10.92 3.09 -6.98
CA LEU A 499 -12.20 3.23 -6.30
C LEU A 499 -13.17 2.08 -6.65
N ALA A 500 -13.25 1.70 -7.93
CA ALA A 500 -14.07 0.58 -8.37
C ALA A 500 -13.56 -0.77 -7.83
N ASP A 501 -12.24 -0.95 -7.69
CA ASP A 501 -11.63 -2.12 -7.04
C ASP A 501 -12.02 -2.23 -5.56
N HIS A 502 -12.38 -1.13 -4.89
CA HIS A 502 -12.91 -1.15 -3.53
C HIS A 502 -14.43 -1.37 -3.47
N GLY A 503 -15.10 -1.58 -4.61
CA GLY A 503 -16.54 -1.79 -4.69
C GLY A 503 -17.37 -0.50 -4.71
N LEU A 504 -16.75 0.67 -4.98
CA LEU A 504 -17.46 1.93 -5.09
C LEU A 504 -18.01 2.15 -6.51
N PRO A 505 -19.24 2.66 -6.66
CA PRO A 505 -19.80 3.02 -7.96
C PRO A 505 -19.14 4.29 -8.49
N VAL A 506 -18.43 4.17 -9.61
CA VAL A 506 -17.70 5.26 -10.26
C VAL A 506 -18.24 5.47 -11.66
N GLN A 507 -18.58 6.71 -12.03
CA GLN A 507 -18.86 7.14 -13.40
C GLN A 507 -17.73 8.04 -13.89
N LEU A 508 -17.08 7.67 -14.99
CA LEU A 508 -16.02 8.48 -15.59
C LEU A 508 -16.58 9.29 -16.77
N PHE A 509 -16.17 10.56 -16.89
CA PHE A 509 -16.50 11.48 -17.98
C PHE A 509 -15.22 11.88 -18.73
N GLU A 510 -15.23 11.75 -20.05
CA GLU A 510 -14.12 12.12 -20.92
C GLU A 510 -14.63 12.96 -22.10
N LYS A 511 -14.01 14.12 -22.32
CA LYS A 511 -14.37 15.03 -23.41
C LYS A 511 -14.03 14.47 -24.80
N SER A 512 -13.07 13.56 -24.88
CA SER A 512 -12.59 12.97 -26.13
C SER A 512 -13.30 11.66 -26.45
N ARG A 513 -13.05 11.12 -27.64
CA ARG A 513 -13.58 9.81 -28.10
C ARG A 513 -13.07 8.60 -27.33
N GLY A 514 -12.06 8.75 -26.46
CA GLY A 514 -11.49 7.62 -25.73
C GLY A 514 -10.50 8.04 -24.66
N ALA A 515 -10.19 7.10 -23.78
CA ALA A 515 -9.24 7.28 -22.69
C ALA A 515 -7.80 7.41 -23.19
N GLY A 516 -7.01 8.26 -22.54
CA GLY A 516 -5.60 8.45 -22.86
C GLY A 516 -5.01 9.74 -22.31
N GLY A 517 -5.74 10.85 -22.33
CA GLY A 517 -5.20 12.16 -21.96
C GLY A 517 -3.88 12.46 -22.70
N ARG A 518 -2.81 12.79 -21.97
CA ARG A 518 -1.45 12.97 -22.55
C ARG A 518 -0.77 11.66 -22.99
N MET A 519 -1.34 10.49 -22.72
CA MET A 519 -0.91 9.22 -23.32
C MET A 519 -1.61 8.96 -24.66
N SER A 520 -2.26 9.96 -25.28
CA SER A 520 -3.02 9.75 -26.50
C SER A 520 -2.16 9.28 -27.68
N ALA A 521 -2.76 8.39 -28.47
CA ALA A 521 -2.26 7.96 -29.76
C ALA A 521 -3.21 8.46 -30.85
N ARG A 522 -2.68 8.97 -31.95
CA ARG A 522 -3.47 9.30 -33.13
C ARG A 522 -3.35 8.16 -34.13
N ARG A 523 -4.49 7.61 -34.54
CA ARG A 523 -4.57 6.56 -35.56
C ARG A 523 -5.25 7.10 -36.81
N THR A 524 -4.67 6.81 -37.96
CA THR A 524 -5.26 6.99 -39.29
C THR A 524 -5.25 5.63 -39.99
N GLU A 525 -5.82 5.55 -41.19
CA GLU A 525 -5.69 4.34 -42.03
C GLU A 525 -4.21 4.03 -42.37
N GLN A 526 -3.33 5.03 -42.28
CA GLN A 526 -1.95 4.97 -42.75
C GLN A 526 -0.92 4.85 -41.62
N PHE A 527 -1.20 5.36 -40.40
CA PHE A 527 -0.21 5.41 -39.32
C PHE A 527 -0.81 5.45 -37.91
N THR A 528 0.00 5.11 -36.91
CA THR A 528 -0.30 5.32 -35.49
C THR A 528 0.85 6.08 -34.83
N ILE A 529 0.60 7.31 -34.37
CA ILE A 529 1.62 8.17 -33.76
C ILE A 529 1.18 8.58 -32.36
N ASP A 530 2.00 8.24 -31.37
CA ASP A 530 1.82 8.66 -29.97
C ASP A 530 2.36 10.08 -29.77
N HIS A 531 1.45 11.05 -29.61
CA HIS A 531 1.78 12.47 -29.77
C HIS A 531 1.94 13.26 -28.47
N GLY A 532 1.62 12.66 -27.31
CA GLY A 532 1.81 13.30 -26.00
C GLY A 532 3.07 12.79 -25.31
N ALA A 533 2.92 11.75 -24.48
CA ALA A 533 4.02 11.06 -23.81
C ALA A 533 4.53 9.89 -24.67
N PRO A 534 5.69 10.02 -25.37
CA PRO A 534 6.16 8.96 -26.26
C PRO A 534 6.66 7.73 -25.51
N ALA A 535 7.11 7.88 -24.27
CA ALA A 535 7.48 6.80 -23.38
C ALA A 535 7.41 7.31 -21.94
N PHE A 536 7.49 6.40 -20.98
CA PHE A 536 7.58 6.73 -19.56
C PHE A 536 8.68 5.93 -18.86
N THR A 537 9.07 6.37 -17.67
CA THR A 537 9.97 5.64 -16.78
C THR A 537 9.25 5.30 -15.48
N ALA A 538 9.76 4.32 -14.74
CA ALA A 538 9.22 3.90 -13.45
C ALA A 538 10.36 3.76 -12.43
N ARG A 539 10.27 4.57 -11.36
CA ARG A 539 11.26 4.69 -10.30
C ARG A 539 10.65 4.38 -8.94
N ASP A 540 9.42 4.83 -8.71
CA ASP A 540 8.68 4.56 -7.49
C ASP A 540 8.23 3.09 -7.46
N GLU A 541 8.52 2.39 -6.37
CA GLU A 541 8.27 0.95 -6.28
C GLU A 541 6.77 0.62 -6.38
N ARG A 542 5.89 1.55 -5.97
CA ARG A 542 4.43 1.42 -6.11
C ARG A 542 4.06 1.30 -7.59
N PHE A 543 4.61 2.18 -8.44
CA PHE A 543 4.34 2.16 -9.88
C PHE A 543 5.11 1.03 -10.60
N ARG A 544 6.36 0.78 -10.23
CA ARG A 544 7.19 -0.32 -10.81
C ARG A 544 6.53 -1.69 -10.68
N ARG A 545 5.77 -1.93 -9.61
CA ARG A 545 5.02 -3.18 -9.43
C ARG A 545 3.98 -3.41 -10.53
N TYR A 546 3.19 -2.39 -10.85
CA TYR A 546 2.22 -2.44 -11.94
C TYR A 546 2.90 -2.52 -13.30
N VAL A 547 3.97 -1.77 -13.52
CA VAL A 547 4.74 -1.83 -14.78
C VAL A 547 5.28 -3.24 -15.03
N ARG A 548 5.86 -3.91 -14.02
CA ARG A 548 6.30 -5.32 -14.16
C ARG A 548 5.14 -6.25 -14.53
N SER A 549 3.98 -6.05 -13.90
CA SER A 549 2.77 -6.82 -14.22
C SER A 549 2.29 -6.57 -15.66
N TRP A 550 2.33 -5.33 -16.13
CA TRP A 550 1.97 -4.97 -17.49
C TRP A 550 2.98 -5.49 -18.51
N GLU A 551 4.26 -5.56 -18.16
CA GLU A 551 5.27 -6.23 -18.99
C GLU A 551 5.00 -7.73 -19.13
N GLN A 552 4.68 -8.42 -18.03
CA GLN A 552 4.33 -9.85 -18.04
C GLN A 552 3.07 -10.12 -18.87
N GLN A 553 2.10 -9.20 -18.85
CA GLN A 553 0.89 -9.26 -19.66
C GLN A 553 1.11 -8.82 -21.13
N GLY A 554 2.30 -8.37 -21.51
CA GLY A 554 2.60 -7.84 -22.85
C GLY A 554 1.96 -6.49 -23.18
N LEU A 555 1.37 -5.81 -22.18
CA LEU A 555 0.73 -4.49 -22.33
C LEU A 555 1.74 -3.36 -22.43
N VAL A 556 2.92 -3.56 -21.84
CA VAL A 556 4.01 -2.59 -21.80
C VAL A 556 5.32 -3.28 -22.17
N ARG A 557 6.20 -2.63 -22.94
CA ARG A 557 7.53 -3.15 -23.26
C ARG A 557 8.59 -2.06 -23.19
N ASN A 558 9.85 -2.46 -22.99
CA ASN A 558 10.98 -1.55 -23.08
C ASN A 558 11.26 -1.18 -24.53
N TRP A 559 11.31 0.12 -24.83
CA TRP A 559 11.70 0.65 -26.13
C TRP A 559 13.23 0.64 -26.24
N ARG A 560 13.75 -0.29 -27.05
CA ARG A 560 15.18 -0.51 -27.26
C ARG A 560 15.64 0.25 -28.52
N GLY A 561 16.84 0.81 -28.49
CA GLY A 561 17.47 1.51 -29.62
C GLY A 561 18.42 2.61 -29.14
N ARG A 562 19.11 3.27 -30.08
CA ARG A 562 19.98 4.42 -29.79
C ARG A 562 19.12 5.65 -29.48
N PHE A 563 19.35 6.26 -28.33
CA PHE A 563 18.77 7.56 -27.96
C PHE A 563 19.89 8.58 -28.07
N VAL A 564 19.69 9.68 -28.79
CA VAL A 564 20.78 10.62 -29.07
C VAL A 564 20.40 12.06 -28.73
N LEU A 565 21.41 12.88 -28.47
CA LEU A 565 21.37 14.32 -28.53
C LEU A 565 22.01 14.74 -29.85
N LEU A 566 21.31 15.58 -30.62
CA LEU A 566 21.81 16.16 -31.87
C LEU A 566 22.04 17.66 -31.65
N ASP A 567 23.28 18.10 -31.79
CA ASP A 567 23.64 19.52 -31.71
C ASP A 567 23.35 20.26 -33.03
N ALA A 568 23.57 21.58 -33.02
CA ALA A 568 23.33 22.43 -34.20
C ALA A 568 24.24 22.09 -35.40
N ASP A 569 25.41 21.50 -35.16
CA ASP A 569 26.35 21.05 -36.20
C ASP A 569 25.99 19.64 -36.73
N GLY A 570 24.95 19.00 -36.17
CA GLY A 570 24.50 17.67 -36.52
C GLY A 570 25.32 16.54 -35.92
N ARG A 571 26.14 16.82 -34.89
CA ARG A 571 26.89 15.77 -34.18
C ARG A 571 25.97 15.02 -33.24
N GLU A 572 26.06 13.70 -33.28
CA GLU A 572 25.28 12.82 -32.40
C GLU A 572 26.06 12.47 -31.13
N THR A 573 25.45 12.68 -29.98
CA THR A 573 25.93 12.16 -28.69
C THR A 573 24.92 11.17 -28.14
N GLU A 574 25.33 9.93 -27.87
CA GLU A 574 24.43 8.94 -27.31
C GLU A 574 24.03 9.28 -25.85
N LEU A 575 22.73 9.28 -25.58
CA LEU A 575 22.17 9.51 -24.27
C LEU A 575 22.32 8.25 -23.39
N PRO A 576 22.49 8.41 -22.06
CA PRO A 576 22.61 7.28 -21.16
C PRO A 576 21.49 6.26 -21.33
N ALA A 577 21.86 4.98 -21.31
CA ALA A 577 20.92 3.87 -21.39
C ALA A 577 19.94 3.94 -20.21
N ARG A 578 18.67 4.22 -20.52
CA ARG A 578 17.56 4.24 -19.56
C ARG A 578 16.44 3.34 -20.07
N ARG A 579 15.84 2.55 -19.19
CA ARG A 579 14.62 1.80 -19.53
C ARG A 579 13.49 2.79 -19.77
N ARG A 580 12.99 2.83 -21.00
CA ARG A 580 11.88 3.68 -21.43
C ARG A 580 10.75 2.76 -21.85
N MET A 581 9.65 2.85 -21.12
CA MET A 581 8.50 1.96 -21.26
C MET A 581 7.49 2.56 -22.24
N VAL A 582 6.95 1.73 -23.13
CA VAL A 582 5.87 2.09 -24.05
C VAL A 582 4.72 1.11 -23.88
N ALA A 583 3.48 1.60 -23.97
CA ALA A 583 2.30 0.74 -23.99
C ALA A 583 1.98 0.26 -25.42
N ILE A 584 1.43 -0.94 -25.53
CA ILE A 584 1.18 -1.63 -26.80
C ILE A 584 -0.34 -1.86 -26.97
N PRO A 585 -0.90 -1.65 -28.18
CA PRO A 585 -0.25 -1.22 -29.43
C PRO A 585 0.01 0.30 -29.54
N GLY A 586 -0.31 1.08 -28.50
CA GLY A 586 0.01 2.51 -28.43
C GLY A 586 -0.18 3.02 -27.01
N MET A 587 0.28 4.22 -26.72
CA MET A 587 0.36 4.74 -25.34
C MET A 587 -1.01 4.82 -24.64
N SER A 588 -2.07 5.07 -25.40
CA SER A 588 -3.44 5.18 -24.89
C SER A 588 -4.03 3.84 -24.44
N SER A 589 -3.47 2.72 -24.92
CA SER A 589 -3.99 1.38 -24.59
C SER A 589 -3.93 1.13 -23.08
N LEU A 590 -2.92 1.67 -22.39
CA LEU A 590 -2.81 1.52 -20.93
C LEU A 590 -4.00 2.15 -20.20
N CYS A 591 -4.40 3.37 -20.57
CA CYS A 591 -5.57 4.04 -19.99
C CYS A 591 -6.85 3.28 -20.31
N GLN A 592 -7.01 2.81 -21.56
CA GLN A 592 -8.15 2.02 -22.00
C GLN A 592 -8.28 0.70 -21.23
N ARG A 593 -7.17 0.03 -20.93
CA ARG A 593 -7.15 -1.19 -20.11
C ARG A 593 -7.50 -0.93 -18.66
N LEU A 594 -7.07 0.20 -18.09
CA LEU A 594 -7.40 0.58 -16.71
C LEU A 594 -8.89 0.85 -16.52
N VAL A 595 -9.56 1.43 -17.52
CA VAL A 595 -11.01 1.73 -17.47
C VAL A 595 -11.88 0.65 -18.11
N GLN A 596 -11.28 -0.47 -18.52
CA GLN A 596 -12.03 -1.61 -19.01
C GLN A 596 -13.03 -2.08 -17.94
N GLU A 597 -14.28 -2.34 -18.35
CA GLU A 597 -15.40 -2.70 -17.47
C GLU A 597 -15.88 -1.59 -16.50
N LEU A 598 -15.37 -0.37 -16.63
CA LEU A 598 -15.91 0.81 -15.93
C LEU A 598 -16.91 1.56 -16.83
N PRO A 599 -17.95 2.19 -16.26
CA PRO A 599 -18.83 3.05 -17.04
C PRO A 599 -18.08 4.35 -17.38
N VAL A 600 -17.82 4.54 -18.68
CA VAL A 600 -17.14 5.71 -19.23
C VAL A 600 -18.08 6.40 -20.22
N ARG A 601 -18.33 7.69 -20.02
CA ARG A 601 -19.03 8.56 -20.97
C ARG A 601 -17.99 9.39 -21.72
N THR A 602 -17.71 8.98 -22.96
CA THR A 602 -16.84 9.70 -23.89
C THR A 602 -17.59 10.83 -24.59
N GLU A 603 -16.86 11.72 -25.26
CA GLU A 603 -17.43 12.90 -25.94
C GLU A 603 -18.35 13.73 -25.03
N THR A 604 -18.05 13.72 -23.72
CA THR A 604 -18.83 14.43 -22.70
C THR A 604 -17.91 15.39 -21.96
N ARG A 605 -17.86 16.64 -22.41
CA ARG A 605 -17.09 17.69 -21.74
C ARG A 605 -17.93 18.30 -20.62
N ILE A 606 -17.53 18.07 -19.37
CA ILE A 606 -18.12 18.79 -18.24
C ILE A 606 -17.67 20.25 -18.25
N VAL A 607 -18.63 21.17 -18.14
CA VAL A 607 -18.41 22.62 -18.19
C VAL A 607 -18.85 23.33 -16.91
N GLN A 608 -19.70 22.71 -16.08
CA GLN A 608 -20.19 23.31 -14.84
C GLN A 608 -20.33 22.29 -13.70
N LEU A 609 -20.00 22.73 -12.49
CA LEU A 609 -20.29 22.06 -11.23
C LEU A 609 -21.38 22.82 -10.49
N GLN A 610 -22.32 22.09 -9.90
CA GLN A 610 -23.30 22.65 -8.99
C GLN A 610 -23.38 21.81 -7.73
N GLN A 611 -23.20 22.46 -6.58
CA GLN A 611 -23.42 21.82 -5.28
C GLN A 611 -24.93 21.80 -4.96
N GLN A 612 -25.44 20.65 -4.56
CA GLN A 612 -26.80 20.44 -4.09
C GLN A 612 -26.75 19.73 -2.74
N GLY A 613 -26.87 20.51 -1.65
CA GLY A 613 -26.61 19.99 -0.30
C GLY A 613 -25.16 19.51 -0.15
N SER A 614 -24.96 18.26 0.26
CA SER A 614 -23.62 17.64 0.35
C SER A 614 -23.18 16.93 -0.94
N GLN A 615 -23.97 16.99 -2.01
CA GLN A 615 -23.73 16.27 -3.26
C GLN A 615 -23.48 17.24 -4.43
N TRP A 616 -23.01 16.69 -5.54
CA TRP A 616 -22.61 17.43 -6.74
C TRP A 616 -23.39 16.98 -7.98
N ARG A 617 -23.81 17.95 -8.79
CA ARG A 617 -24.27 17.70 -10.16
C ARG A 617 -23.30 18.30 -11.16
N LEU A 618 -23.16 17.62 -12.30
CA LEU A 618 -22.22 17.96 -13.36
C LEU A 618 -23.01 18.29 -14.63
N GLN A 619 -22.76 19.45 -15.24
CA GLN A 619 -23.35 19.80 -16.53
C GLN A 619 -22.33 19.63 -17.66
N ASP A 620 -22.75 19.03 -18.76
CA ASP A 620 -21.95 18.97 -19.99
C ASP A 620 -22.18 20.16 -20.92
N GLU A 621 -21.37 20.24 -22.00
CA GLU A 621 -21.46 21.29 -23.01
C GLU A 621 -22.79 21.28 -23.79
N GLN A 622 -23.52 20.16 -23.77
CA GLN A 622 -24.87 20.01 -24.32
C GLN A 622 -25.98 20.40 -23.32
N GLN A 623 -25.61 21.00 -22.19
CA GLN A 623 -26.51 21.43 -21.11
C GLN A 623 -27.22 20.28 -20.37
N GLN A 624 -26.77 19.03 -20.51
CA GLN A 624 -27.32 17.89 -19.79
C GLN A 624 -26.67 17.73 -18.42
N TRP A 625 -27.48 17.40 -17.41
CA TRP A 625 -27.04 17.22 -16.04
C TRP A 625 -26.88 15.75 -15.66
N SER A 626 -25.74 15.40 -15.08
CA SER A 626 -25.44 14.10 -14.47
C SER A 626 -25.30 14.22 -12.95
N GLY A 627 -25.61 13.15 -12.23
CA GLY A 627 -25.56 13.08 -10.77
C GLY A 627 -26.95 12.90 -10.14
N PRO A 628 -27.10 13.08 -8.81
CA PRO A 628 -26.09 13.60 -7.89
C PRO A 628 -24.91 12.64 -7.63
N PHE A 629 -23.76 13.19 -7.24
CA PHE A 629 -22.56 12.46 -6.82
C PHE A 629 -22.11 12.92 -5.43
N ASP A 630 -21.71 11.98 -4.57
CA ASP A 630 -21.19 12.28 -3.23
C ASP A 630 -19.72 12.75 -3.26
N GLN A 631 -18.97 12.31 -4.28
CA GLN A 631 -17.58 12.70 -4.49
C GLN A 631 -17.32 12.97 -5.97
N VAL A 632 -16.49 13.97 -6.28
CA VAL A 632 -16.04 14.27 -7.64
C VAL A 632 -14.52 14.38 -7.67
N VAL A 633 -13.88 13.59 -8.54
CA VAL A 633 -12.45 13.66 -8.82
C VAL A 633 -12.21 14.47 -10.10
N LEU A 634 -11.51 15.58 -9.99
CA LEU A 634 -11.05 16.42 -11.08
C LEU A 634 -9.66 15.97 -11.52
N ALA A 635 -9.60 15.09 -12.51
CA ALA A 635 -8.37 14.59 -13.13
C ALA A 635 -7.97 15.46 -14.34
N LEU A 636 -7.89 16.76 -14.12
CA LEU A 636 -7.72 17.79 -15.14
C LEU A 636 -6.39 18.55 -14.96
N PRO A 637 -5.85 19.18 -16.01
CA PRO A 637 -4.83 20.22 -15.84
C PRO A 637 -5.33 21.31 -14.89
N GLY A 638 -4.44 21.86 -14.06
CA GLY A 638 -4.79 22.83 -13.02
C GLY A 638 -5.70 23.98 -13.51
N PRO A 639 -5.42 24.65 -14.65
CA PRO A 639 -6.27 25.75 -15.12
C PRO A 639 -7.67 25.32 -15.53
N GLN A 640 -7.83 24.07 -15.99
CA GLN A 640 -9.13 23.51 -16.32
C GLN A 640 -9.90 23.09 -15.06
N ALA A 641 -9.20 22.58 -14.05
CA ALA A 641 -9.79 22.29 -12.76
C ALA A 641 -10.30 23.58 -12.08
N ASP A 642 -9.47 24.63 -12.03
CA ASP A 642 -9.82 25.92 -11.41
C ASP A 642 -10.98 26.62 -12.14
N ALA A 643 -10.98 26.62 -13.47
CA ALA A 643 -12.11 27.15 -14.26
C ALA A 643 -13.43 26.43 -13.94
N LEU A 644 -13.37 25.10 -13.74
CA LEU A 644 -14.55 24.30 -13.43
C LEU A 644 -15.00 24.52 -11.97
N LEU A 645 -14.07 24.63 -11.01
CA LEU A 645 -14.36 24.98 -9.61
C LEU A 645 -15.02 26.35 -9.50
N SER A 646 -14.58 27.32 -10.31
CA SER A 646 -15.10 28.70 -10.32
C SER A 646 -16.61 28.74 -10.63
N THR A 647 -17.11 27.79 -11.41
CA THR A 647 -18.55 27.69 -11.71
C THR A 647 -19.41 27.36 -10.49
N ALA A 648 -18.81 26.81 -9.44
CA ALA A 648 -19.45 26.55 -8.15
C ALA A 648 -19.09 27.61 -7.08
N GLY A 649 -18.45 28.73 -7.47
CA GLY A 649 -17.99 29.75 -6.53
C GLY A 649 -16.78 29.33 -5.69
N LEU A 650 -16.04 28.30 -6.14
CA LEU A 650 -14.83 27.80 -5.49
C LEU A 650 -13.60 28.16 -6.32
N THR A 651 -12.48 28.41 -5.66
CA THR A 651 -11.18 28.60 -6.32
C THR A 651 -10.14 27.72 -5.65
N THR A 652 -9.03 27.41 -6.33
CA THR A 652 -7.84 26.87 -5.64
C THR A 652 -7.06 28.01 -4.99
N ALA A 653 -6.60 27.84 -3.75
CA ALA A 653 -5.68 28.78 -3.10
C ALA A 653 -4.27 28.71 -3.70
N ALA A 654 -3.91 27.56 -4.28
CA ALA A 654 -2.69 27.40 -5.07
C ALA A 654 -2.76 28.27 -6.32
N VAL A 655 -1.74 29.11 -6.50
CA VAL A 655 -1.39 29.59 -7.84
C VAL A 655 -1.21 28.35 -8.69
N VAL A 656 -2.16 28.12 -9.61
CA VAL A 656 -2.08 27.03 -10.56
C VAL A 656 -0.70 27.11 -11.23
N PRO A 657 0.13 26.06 -11.13
CA PRO A 657 1.51 26.15 -11.64
C PRO A 657 1.49 26.56 -13.11
N GLU A 658 2.38 27.47 -13.50
CA GLU A 658 2.48 27.89 -14.91
C GLU A 658 2.75 26.64 -15.76
N TYR A 659 1.88 26.40 -16.73
CA TYR A 659 2.04 25.29 -17.65
C TYR A 659 2.87 25.71 -18.84
N GLN A 660 3.79 24.84 -19.24
CA GLN A 660 4.44 24.95 -20.54
C GLN A 660 3.53 24.36 -21.62
N SER A 661 3.42 25.06 -22.75
CA SER A 661 2.74 24.58 -23.94
C SER A 661 3.74 23.93 -24.90
N CYS A 662 3.27 22.97 -25.69
CA CYS A 662 4.11 22.30 -26.68
C CYS A 662 3.33 22.04 -27.96
N TRP A 663 3.84 22.53 -29.09
CA TRP A 663 3.39 22.08 -30.40
C TRP A 663 4.04 20.75 -30.76
N THR A 664 3.24 19.82 -31.32
CA THR A 664 3.73 18.53 -31.81
C THR A 664 3.26 18.32 -33.24
N LEU A 665 4.20 18.10 -34.15
CA LEU A 665 3.95 17.68 -35.52
C LEU A 665 3.93 16.15 -35.57
N LEU A 666 2.86 15.60 -36.14
CA LEU A 666 2.69 14.19 -36.44
C LEU A 666 2.92 14.03 -37.92
N ALA A 667 4.03 13.43 -38.30
CA ALA A 667 4.43 13.31 -39.69
C ALA A 667 4.63 11.84 -40.04
N ALA A 668 4.09 11.42 -41.18
CA ALA A 668 4.27 10.07 -41.70
C ALA A 668 4.66 10.11 -43.18
N SER A 669 5.56 9.22 -43.58
CA SER A 669 5.97 9.01 -44.96
C SER A 669 6.07 7.51 -45.21
N PRO A 670 5.71 7.00 -46.41
CA PRO A 670 5.95 5.60 -46.77
C PRO A 670 7.45 5.25 -46.89
N HIS A 671 8.31 6.27 -46.96
CA HIS A 671 9.76 6.08 -47.09
C HIS A 671 10.44 6.09 -45.72
N LEU A 672 11.51 5.30 -45.57
CA LEU A 672 12.31 5.26 -44.34
C LEU A 672 13.50 6.22 -44.39
N SER A 673 13.77 6.87 -43.26
CA SER A 673 14.95 7.72 -43.08
C SER A 673 16.22 6.90 -42.91
N SER A 674 17.37 7.55 -43.09
CA SER A 674 18.69 6.96 -42.82
C SER A 674 19.08 6.96 -41.34
N ALA A 675 18.23 7.51 -40.46
CA ALA A 675 18.50 7.54 -39.03
C ALA A 675 18.56 6.12 -38.45
N ASP A 676 19.53 5.86 -37.58
CA ASP A 676 19.70 4.59 -36.86
C ASP A 676 19.39 4.70 -35.35
N TRP A 677 19.05 5.90 -34.88
CA TRP A 677 18.49 6.18 -33.56
C TRP A 677 16.96 6.09 -33.55
N VAL A 678 16.39 5.85 -32.38
CA VAL A 678 14.92 5.72 -32.17
C VAL A 678 14.29 7.01 -31.65
N GLN A 679 15.07 7.83 -30.97
CA GLN A 679 14.69 9.18 -30.56
C GLN A 679 15.91 10.09 -30.51
N ALA A 680 15.74 11.32 -30.97
CA ALA A 680 16.72 12.38 -30.86
C ALA A 680 16.17 13.55 -30.05
N GLU A 681 17.02 14.13 -29.19
CA GLU A 681 16.78 15.38 -28.47
C GLU A 681 17.65 16.50 -29.08
N PHE A 682 17.08 17.68 -29.22
CA PHE A 682 17.67 18.85 -29.88
C PHE A 682 17.67 20.00 -28.88
N PRO A 683 18.80 20.29 -28.20
CA PRO A 683 18.84 21.30 -27.16
C PRO A 683 18.70 22.71 -27.73
N ASP A 684 19.25 22.94 -28.92
CA ASP A 684 19.36 24.25 -29.56
C ASP A 684 18.51 24.27 -30.83
N GLY A 685 17.24 24.69 -30.71
CA GLY A 685 16.39 24.83 -31.90
C GLY A 685 14.88 24.91 -31.66
N LEU A 686 14.16 24.99 -32.78
CA LEU A 686 12.71 24.98 -32.85
C LEU A 686 12.15 23.61 -32.44
N ILE A 687 12.75 22.53 -32.96
CA ILE A 687 12.44 21.17 -32.57
C ILE A 687 13.22 20.88 -31.29
N GLN A 688 12.57 20.30 -30.27
CA GLN A 688 13.22 19.83 -29.05
C GLN A 688 13.41 18.32 -29.07
N ARG A 689 12.52 17.57 -29.73
CA ARG A 689 12.58 16.10 -29.74
C ARG A 689 11.91 15.51 -30.97
N ILE A 690 12.51 14.48 -31.54
CA ILE A 690 11.91 13.62 -32.56
C ILE A 690 11.86 12.19 -32.03
N SER A 691 10.67 11.61 -31.97
CA SER A 691 10.45 10.20 -31.61
C SER A 691 9.96 9.42 -32.82
N ARG A 692 10.72 8.39 -33.23
CA ARG A 692 10.37 7.49 -34.35
C ARG A 692 9.45 6.38 -33.87
N CYS A 693 8.14 6.60 -33.94
CA CYS A 693 7.13 5.75 -33.33
C CYS A 693 7.07 4.33 -33.92
N GLN A 694 7.39 4.16 -35.20
CA GLN A 694 7.46 2.87 -35.87
C GLN A 694 8.56 1.94 -35.32
N THR A 695 9.57 2.49 -34.64
CA THR A 695 10.65 1.69 -34.04
C THR A 695 10.25 1.05 -32.70
N ARG A 696 9.04 1.33 -32.21
CA ARG A 696 8.55 0.79 -30.94
C ARG A 696 8.20 -0.70 -31.08
N PRO A 697 8.39 -1.48 -30.01
CA PRO A 697 7.95 -2.86 -29.99
C PRO A 697 6.42 -2.95 -30.17
N GLY A 698 5.96 -3.90 -31.00
CA GLY A 698 4.54 -4.15 -31.24
C GLY A 698 3.97 -3.51 -32.53
N TYR A 699 4.77 -2.72 -33.25
CA TYR A 699 4.45 -2.32 -34.62
C TYR A 699 4.86 -3.45 -35.59
N ALA A 700 4.05 -3.69 -36.63
CA ALA A 700 4.28 -4.72 -37.65
C ALA A 700 5.39 -4.32 -38.63
N GLY A 701 6.61 -4.08 -38.14
CA GLY A 701 7.74 -3.62 -38.94
C GLY A 701 7.56 -2.21 -39.51
N PRO A 702 8.66 -1.53 -39.90
CA PRO A 702 8.55 -0.20 -40.48
C PRO A 702 8.14 -0.29 -41.96
N THR A 703 6.90 0.05 -42.28
CA THR A 703 6.43 0.28 -43.67
C THR A 703 6.65 1.73 -44.14
N GLY A 704 7.28 2.56 -43.30
CA GLY A 704 7.50 3.99 -43.51
C GLY A 704 7.88 4.72 -42.21
N GLU A 705 8.34 5.97 -42.31
CA GLU A 705 8.58 6.84 -41.14
C GLU A 705 7.27 7.27 -40.47
N GLN A 706 7.24 7.23 -39.13
CA GLN A 706 6.13 7.71 -38.32
C GLN A 706 6.68 8.52 -37.14
N LEU A 707 6.66 9.85 -37.27
CA LEU A 707 7.37 10.76 -36.38
C LEU A 707 6.41 11.55 -35.48
N ALA A 708 6.73 11.58 -34.19
CA ALA A 708 6.25 12.60 -33.28
C ALA A 708 7.37 13.62 -33.06
N VAL A 709 7.19 14.83 -33.60
CA VAL A 709 8.16 15.92 -33.57
C VAL A 709 7.65 16.98 -32.59
N ALA A 710 8.24 17.04 -31.40
CA ALA A 710 7.88 18.01 -30.37
C ALA A 710 8.73 19.27 -30.51
N ALA A 711 8.07 20.43 -30.58
CA ALA A 711 8.71 21.73 -30.56
C ALA A 711 9.25 22.05 -29.17
N SER A 712 10.24 22.96 -29.09
CA SER A 712 10.70 23.50 -27.82
C SER A 712 9.60 24.29 -27.11
N PHE A 713 9.59 24.24 -25.79
CA PHE A 713 8.60 24.94 -24.98
C PHE A 713 8.70 26.47 -25.13
N ALA A 714 9.91 27.01 -25.30
CA ALA A 714 10.14 28.43 -25.53
C ALA A 714 9.45 28.90 -26.83
N TRP A 715 9.73 28.22 -27.94
CA TRP A 715 9.10 28.53 -29.22
C TRP A 715 7.58 28.30 -29.18
N SER A 716 7.13 27.23 -28.52
CA SER A 716 5.69 26.95 -28.38
C SER A 716 4.93 28.00 -27.57
N LYS A 717 5.60 28.64 -26.60
CA LYS A 717 5.04 29.75 -25.82
C LYS A 717 4.87 31.01 -26.69
N GLU A 718 5.84 31.31 -27.55
CA GLU A 718 5.76 32.43 -28.50
C GLU A 718 4.70 32.20 -29.58
N GLN A 719 4.50 30.95 -30.01
CA GLN A 719 3.55 30.56 -31.06
C GLN A 719 2.21 30.07 -30.50
N ARG A 720 1.80 30.56 -29.32
CA ARG A 720 0.61 30.05 -28.60
C ARG A 720 -0.70 30.26 -29.37
N GLU A 721 -0.82 31.41 -30.03
CA GLU A 721 -2.01 31.82 -30.78
C GLU A 721 -1.93 31.49 -32.28
N THR A 722 -0.85 30.81 -32.69
CA THR A 722 -0.64 30.40 -34.08
C THR A 722 -1.62 29.28 -34.48
N THR A 723 -2.02 29.23 -35.75
CA THR A 723 -2.88 28.15 -36.27
C THR A 723 -2.13 26.81 -36.31
N PRO A 724 -2.81 25.66 -36.17
CA PRO A 724 -2.19 24.36 -36.33
C PRO A 724 -1.48 24.18 -37.67
N GLU A 725 -2.06 24.70 -38.75
CA GLU A 725 -1.50 24.64 -40.09
C GLU A 725 -0.16 25.40 -40.17
N ASP A 726 -0.10 26.65 -39.71
CA ASP A 726 1.12 27.47 -39.75
C ASP A 726 2.24 26.90 -38.86
N ALA A 727 1.89 26.49 -37.64
CA ALA A 727 2.85 25.85 -36.73
C ALA A 727 3.38 24.55 -37.33
N GLY A 728 2.50 23.77 -37.98
CA GLY A 728 2.85 22.54 -38.67
C GLY A 728 3.78 22.77 -39.85
N HIS A 729 3.54 23.78 -40.69
CA HIS A 729 4.43 24.15 -41.78
C HIS A 729 5.84 24.51 -41.29
N ARG A 730 5.94 25.30 -40.21
CA ARG A 730 7.24 25.67 -39.63
C ARG A 730 8.00 24.47 -39.07
N LEU A 731 7.30 23.60 -38.33
CA LEU A 731 7.86 22.36 -37.79
C LEU A 731 8.30 21.41 -38.90
N PHE A 732 7.48 21.27 -39.95
CA PHE A 732 7.77 20.41 -41.08
C PHE A 732 8.97 20.91 -41.89
N ASN A 733 9.05 22.22 -42.14
CA ASN A 733 10.21 22.82 -42.79
C ASN A 733 11.50 22.59 -41.98
N SER A 734 11.44 22.73 -40.65
CA SER A 734 12.58 22.44 -39.77
C SER A 734 12.95 20.95 -39.78
N LEU A 735 11.98 20.04 -39.83
CA LEU A 735 12.21 18.60 -39.97
C LEU A 735 12.97 18.27 -41.26
N GLN A 736 12.60 18.90 -42.39
CA GLN A 736 13.26 18.68 -43.70
C GLN A 736 14.70 19.20 -43.77
N GLN A 737 15.12 20.09 -42.85
CA GLN A 737 16.51 20.54 -42.77
C GLN A 737 17.43 19.50 -42.14
N ILE A 738 16.88 18.56 -41.36
CA ILE A 738 17.66 17.53 -40.68
C ILE A 738 18.18 16.53 -41.73
N PRO A 739 19.50 16.27 -41.81
CA PRO A 739 20.09 15.42 -42.85
C PRO A 739 19.42 14.05 -43.02
N ALA A 740 19.02 13.42 -41.92
CA ALA A 740 18.38 12.10 -41.94
C ALA A 740 17.01 12.08 -42.64
N PHE A 741 16.29 13.21 -42.66
CA PHE A 741 14.94 13.31 -43.23
C PHE A 741 14.89 14.09 -44.55
N ARG A 742 16.00 14.74 -44.93
CA ARG A 742 16.11 15.55 -46.13
C ARG A 742 15.89 14.69 -47.38
N GLY A 743 14.96 15.12 -48.23
CA GLY A 743 14.68 14.46 -49.52
C GLY A 743 13.68 13.31 -49.45
N LEU A 744 13.14 12.96 -48.27
CA LEU A 744 12.00 12.05 -48.16
C LEU A 744 10.74 12.72 -48.73
N SER A 745 9.99 12.01 -49.57
CA SER A 745 8.74 12.50 -50.19
C SER A 745 7.47 11.94 -49.52
N ASP A 746 6.31 12.32 -50.06
CA ASP A 746 5.00 11.75 -49.75
C ASP A 746 4.62 11.85 -48.26
N TRP A 747 5.01 12.97 -47.64
CA TRP A 747 4.66 13.26 -46.26
C TRP A 747 3.20 13.62 -46.11
N THR A 748 2.55 12.96 -45.15
CA THR A 748 1.32 13.44 -44.55
C THR A 748 1.64 13.95 -43.16
N TRP A 749 1.08 15.09 -42.77
CA TRP A 749 1.30 15.58 -41.42
C TRP A 749 0.11 16.33 -40.84
N LYS A 750 0.12 16.44 -39.50
CA LYS A 750 -0.82 17.25 -38.72
C LYS A 750 -0.15 17.80 -37.48
N ALA A 751 -0.40 19.06 -37.15
CA ALA A 751 0.05 19.64 -35.89
C ALA A 751 -1.00 19.52 -34.79
N HIS A 752 -0.55 19.43 -33.55
CA HIS A 752 -1.37 19.45 -32.36
C HIS A 752 -0.75 20.34 -31.28
N HIS A 753 -1.55 21.18 -30.65
CA HIS A 753 -1.11 22.07 -29.58
C HIS A 753 -1.49 21.52 -28.20
N TRP A 754 -0.49 21.06 -27.47
CA TRP A 754 -0.63 20.75 -26.06
C TRP A 754 -0.52 22.02 -25.22
N ARG A 755 -1.65 22.70 -24.97
CA ARG A 755 -1.70 23.91 -24.12
C ARG A 755 -1.19 23.69 -22.70
N TYR A 756 -1.32 22.46 -22.20
CA TYR A 756 -0.95 22.05 -20.84
C TYR A 756 -0.03 20.82 -20.90
N ALA A 757 1.13 20.97 -21.54
CA ALA A 757 2.04 19.85 -21.80
C ALA A 757 2.77 19.39 -20.53
N LEU A 758 3.40 20.34 -19.83
CA LEU A 758 4.21 20.11 -18.64
C LEU A 758 3.86 21.16 -17.57
N PRO A 759 3.45 20.75 -16.35
CA PRO A 759 3.22 21.69 -15.27
C PRO A 759 4.54 22.23 -14.69
N GLY A 760 4.52 23.47 -14.23
CA GLY A 760 5.53 24.01 -13.32
C GLY A 760 5.48 23.34 -11.94
N VAL A 761 6.45 23.69 -11.09
CA VAL A 761 6.51 23.22 -9.70
C VAL A 761 5.71 24.18 -8.82
N GLY A 762 4.64 23.68 -8.21
CA GLY A 762 3.88 24.43 -7.20
C GLY A 762 4.41 24.21 -5.77
N ASP A 763 3.99 25.05 -4.84
CA ASP A 763 4.30 24.88 -3.40
C ASP A 763 3.56 23.65 -2.84
N PRO A 764 4.29 22.63 -2.35
CA PRO A 764 3.71 21.42 -1.78
C PRO A 764 2.72 21.66 -0.65
N HIS A 765 2.98 22.63 0.22
CA HIS A 765 2.15 22.92 1.40
C HIS A 765 0.82 23.56 0.98
N VAL A 766 0.87 24.46 -0.01
CA VAL A 766 -0.34 25.11 -0.53
C VAL A 766 -1.22 24.09 -1.28
N ILE A 767 -0.61 23.22 -2.10
CA ILE A 767 -1.32 22.15 -2.80
C ILE A 767 -1.98 21.20 -1.79
N SER A 768 -1.26 20.75 -0.77
CA SER A 768 -1.84 19.87 0.26
C SER A 768 -3.01 20.53 0.98
N GLY A 769 -2.87 21.79 1.40
CA GLY A 769 -3.95 22.56 2.01
C GLY A 769 -5.22 22.63 1.16
N ASP A 770 -5.08 22.88 -0.14
CA ASP A 770 -6.22 22.87 -1.09
C ASP A 770 -6.87 21.51 -1.24
N LEU A 771 -6.07 20.44 -1.34
CA LEU A 771 -6.57 19.07 -1.45
C LEU A 771 -7.43 18.70 -0.23
N LEU A 772 -7.03 19.13 0.96
CA LEU A 772 -7.78 18.91 2.19
C LEU A 772 -9.06 19.73 2.24
N ARG A 773 -8.96 21.04 1.95
CA ARG A 773 -10.11 21.95 1.96
C ARG A 773 -11.18 21.51 0.96
N LEU A 774 -10.81 21.26 -0.29
CA LEU A 774 -11.74 20.78 -1.32
C LEU A 774 -12.26 19.37 -0.99
N GLY A 775 -11.41 18.52 -0.40
CA GLY A 775 -11.80 17.18 0.03
C GLY A 775 -12.95 17.19 1.05
N SER A 776 -12.97 18.16 1.96
CA SER A 776 -14.07 18.35 2.92
C SER A 776 -15.42 18.66 2.25
N LEU A 777 -15.39 19.18 1.03
CA LEU A 777 -16.57 19.47 0.20
C LEU A 777 -16.93 18.31 -0.74
N GLY A 778 -16.21 17.19 -0.70
CA GLY A 778 -16.39 16.07 -1.63
C GLY A 778 -15.74 16.27 -3.01
N LEU A 779 -14.76 17.17 -3.12
CA LEU A 779 -14.01 17.44 -4.34
C LEU A 779 -12.55 17.00 -4.18
N GLN A 780 -12.02 16.25 -5.14
CA GLN A 780 -10.64 15.79 -5.13
C GLN A 780 -9.92 16.23 -6.39
N LEU A 781 -8.70 16.74 -6.26
CA LEU A 781 -7.84 17.06 -7.41
C LEU A 781 -6.79 15.96 -7.60
N CYS A 782 -6.51 15.62 -8.86
CA CYS A 782 -5.35 14.80 -9.19
C CYS A 782 -4.77 15.15 -10.57
N GLY A 783 -3.47 14.93 -10.68
CA GLY A 783 -2.67 15.17 -11.86
C GLY A 783 -1.20 15.18 -11.48
N ASP A 784 -0.30 15.08 -12.45
CA ASP A 784 1.14 15.25 -12.19
C ASP A 784 1.47 16.60 -11.55
N TRP A 785 0.67 17.64 -11.78
CA TRP A 785 0.80 18.96 -11.18
C TRP A 785 0.46 19.02 -9.68
N THR A 786 -0.25 18.02 -9.15
CA THR A 786 -0.54 17.94 -7.71
C THR A 786 0.56 17.22 -6.93
N MET A 787 1.64 16.80 -7.60
CA MET A 787 2.75 16.09 -6.98
C MET A 787 3.92 17.06 -6.74
N ALA A 788 4.33 17.15 -5.47
CA ALA A 788 5.40 18.02 -4.97
C ALA A 788 6.82 17.63 -5.41
N ASP A 789 7.01 16.55 -6.16
CA ASP A 789 8.33 16.09 -6.56
C ASP A 789 8.76 16.78 -7.86
N GLY A 790 9.49 17.91 -7.74
CA GLY A 790 10.01 18.74 -8.84
C GLY A 790 10.96 18.06 -9.84
N ARG A 791 10.64 16.85 -10.30
CA ARG A 791 11.32 16.10 -11.35
C ARG A 791 10.43 16.11 -12.59
N SER A 792 10.70 17.03 -13.51
CA SER A 792 10.03 17.19 -14.81
C SER A 792 10.08 15.96 -15.75
N SER A 793 10.68 14.83 -15.33
CA SER A 793 10.96 13.66 -16.19
C SER A 793 10.06 12.44 -15.98
N CYS A 794 9.01 12.52 -15.14
CA CYS A 794 8.16 11.36 -14.81
C CYS A 794 6.64 11.63 -14.79
N ALA A 795 6.12 12.39 -15.76
CA ALA A 795 4.71 12.78 -15.82
C ALA A 795 3.71 11.61 -15.71
N ALA A 796 3.99 10.44 -16.30
CA ALA A 796 3.09 9.28 -16.20
C ALA A 796 3.10 8.65 -14.79
N GLU A 797 4.28 8.48 -14.19
CA GLU A 797 4.41 7.98 -12.81
C GLU A 797 3.72 8.94 -11.82
N SER A 798 4.00 10.24 -11.91
CA SER A 798 3.37 11.25 -11.05
C SER A 798 1.86 11.32 -11.26
N ALA A 799 1.36 11.25 -12.50
CA ALA A 799 -0.08 11.20 -12.77
C ALA A 799 -0.72 9.95 -12.15
N TRP A 800 -0.11 8.77 -12.33
CA TRP A 800 -0.62 7.53 -11.76
C TRP A 800 -0.67 7.57 -10.22
N LEU A 801 0.41 8.05 -9.58
CA LEU A 801 0.50 8.20 -8.12
C LEU A 801 -0.53 9.20 -7.59
N SER A 802 -0.73 10.33 -8.28
CA SER A 802 -1.75 11.32 -7.89
C SER A 802 -3.17 10.77 -7.96
N GLY A 803 -3.45 9.91 -8.94
CA GLY A 803 -4.73 9.23 -9.09
C GLY A 803 -5.02 8.28 -7.92
N GLN A 804 -4.00 7.52 -7.49
CA GLN A 804 -4.12 6.69 -6.29
C GLN A 804 -4.32 7.53 -5.03
N ALA A 805 -3.56 8.61 -4.87
CA ALA A 805 -3.69 9.49 -3.70
C ALA A 805 -5.09 10.12 -3.59
N ALA A 806 -5.69 10.55 -4.71
CA ALA A 806 -7.06 11.05 -4.70
C ALA A 806 -8.08 9.95 -4.34
N ALA A 807 -7.90 8.73 -4.82
CA ALA A 807 -8.73 7.60 -4.41
C ALA A 807 -8.56 7.28 -2.91
N GLY A 808 -7.33 7.27 -2.41
CA GLY A 808 -7.00 7.05 -1.00
C GLY A 808 -7.66 8.05 -0.06
N ARG A 809 -7.66 9.35 -0.43
CA ARG A 809 -8.37 10.40 0.33
C ARG A 809 -9.86 10.12 0.44
N ILE A 810 -10.51 9.72 -0.65
CA ILE A 810 -11.94 9.34 -0.63
C ILE A 810 -12.15 8.12 0.28
N LEU A 811 -11.34 7.07 0.12
CA LEU A 811 -11.45 5.84 0.89
C LEU A 811 -11.25 6.07 2.40
N CYS A 812 -10.30 6.93 2.77
CA CYS A 812 -10.10 7.35 4.17
C CYS A 812 -11.32 8.09 4.73
N GLY A 813 -11.96 8.93 3.93
CA GLY A 813 -13.17 9.66 4.32
C GLY A 813 -14.37 8.76 4.67
N LEU A 814 -14.47 7.57 4.07
CA LEU A 814 -15.62 6.68 4.28
C LEU A 814 -15.75 6.15 5.70
N GLN A 815 -14.63 5.97 6.40
CA GLN A 815 -14.63 5.49 7.78
C GLN A 815 -15.17 6.55 8.76
N LEU A 816 -15.02 7.83 8.43
CA LEU A 816 -15.51 8.95 9.25
C LEU A 816 -17.03 9.10 9.19
N VAL A 817 -17.65 8.92 8.02
CA VAL A 817 -19.10 9.05 7.82
C VAL A 817 -19.88 8.04 8.66
N LYS A 818 -19.42 6.79 8.74
CA LYS A 818 -20.07 5.73 9.53
C LYS A 818 -20.03 6.00 11.04
N ARG A 819 -19.02 6.71 11.55
CA ARG A 819 -18.94 7.11 12.96
C ARG A 819 -19.97 8.19 13.30
N ARG A 820 -20.11 9.21 12.42
CA ARG A 820 -21.16 10.24 12.56
C ARG A 820 -22.56 9.64 12.61
N GLN A 821 -22.84 8.65 11.77
CA GLN A 821 -24.14 7.93 11.77
C GLN A 821 -24.39 7.08 13.03
N ARG A 822 -23.35 6.66 13.75
CA ARG A 822 -23.47 5.87 14.99
C ARG A 822 -23.47 6.71 16.27
N GLY A 823 -23.40 8.05 16.16
CA GLY A 823 -23.26 8.93 17.32
C GLY A 823 -21.95 8.74 18.10
N LEU A 824 -20.97 8.05 17.51
CA LEU A 824 -19.66 7.77 18.11
C LEU A 824 -18.69 8.87 17.67
N LEU A 825 -18.89 10.08 18.16
CA LEU A 825 -17.87 11.13 18.12
C LEU A 825 -17.10 11.12 19.45
N TRP A 826 -15.78 11.24 19.34
CA TRP A 826 -15.01 11.94 20.37
C TRP A 826 -15.40 13.40 20.22
N ASP A 827 -15.80 14.03 21.32
CA ASP A 827 -16.28 15.40 21.31
C ASP A 827 -15.32 16.34 20.55
N ASN A 828 -15.91 17.13 19.65
CA ASN A 828 -15.34 18.29 18.94
C ASN A 828 -14.22 18.03 17.91
N GLU A 829 -14.59 17.89 16.63
CA GLU A 829 -13.78 18.50 15.55
C GLU A 829 -14.16 20.00 15.49
N PRO A 830 -13.21 20.94 15.49
CA PRO A 830 -13.49 22.33 15.15
C PRO A 830 -13.97 22.49 13.70
#